data_AF-A0A8D1EJI0-F1
#
_entry.id   AF-A0A8D1EJI0-F1
#
_cell.length_a   1.000
_cell.length_b   1.000
_cell.length_c   1.000
_cell.angle_alpha   90.00
_cell.angle_beta   90.00
_cell.angle_gamma   90.00
#
_symmetry.space_group_name_H-M   'P 1'
#
loop_
_entity.id
_entity.type
_entity.pdbx_description
1 polymer ?
#
loop_
_entity_poly.entity_id
_entity_poly.type
_entity_poly.pdbx_seq_one_letter_code
_entity_poly.pdbx_strand_id
1 'polypeptide(L)'
;MAAPVGPVKFWRPGTEGPGVSISEERQSLAENSATTVVYNPYAALSIEQQRQKLPVFKLRNHILYLIENYQTVVIVGETGCGKSTQIPQPCRSWLDSRRKSGGSDPASKSGCRYSELLFCFAIMLDEAHERTLYTDIAIGLLKKIQKKRGDLRLIVASATLDAEKFRDFFNQNDTSDPTRDTCVILTVEGRTFPVDIFYLQSPVPDYIKSTVETVMKIHQTEGDGDILAFLTGQEEVETVVSMLIEQARALGRTGMKRHLRVLPMYAGLPSFEQMKVFERVSRSVRKVIVATNVAETSITISGIVYVIDCGFVKLRAYNPRTAIECLVVVPVSQASANQRAGRAGRSRSGKCYRLYTEDAFDQLPQSTVPEMQRSNLAPVILQLKALGIDNVLRFHFMSPPPAQSMVQALELLYALGGLDKDCRLTEPLGMRIAEFPLNPMFAKMLLESGNFGCSQEILSIAAMMQIQNIFVVPSNQKSQAIRVHRKFAVEEGDHLTMLNVYEAFIKHNKNSQWCQEHFLNYKGLVRAATVREQLKKLLVKFQVPKKSSEGDPDPVLRCIVSGFFANAARFHSTGVYRTIRDDHELHIHPASVLYAEKPPRWVIYNEVIQTSKYYMRDVTAIESAWLLELAPHFYQQGTHLSLKAKRAKVQDQ
;
A
#
# COMPACT_ATOMS: atom_id res chain seq x y z
N MET A 1 16.88 37.75 29.14
CA MET A 1 16.09 37.03 30.17
C MET A 1 14.93 36.35 29.46
N ALA A 2 14.61 35.10 29.77
CA ALA A 2 13.52 34.36 29.13
C ALA A 2 12.78 33.51 30.18
N ALA A 3 11.46 33.44 30.10
CA ALA A 3 10.64 32.69 31.04
C ALA A 3 10.58 31.20 30.68
N PRO A 4 10.57 30.28 31.65
CA PRO A 4 10.44 28.84 31.39
C PRO A 4 9.00 28.48 30.99
N VAL A 5 8.84 27.78 29.86
CA VAL A 5 7.54 27.22 29.45
C VAL A 5 7.23 26.01 30.33
N GLY A 6 6.11 26.07 31.07
CA GLY A 6 5.68 25.03 31.99
C GLY A 6 5.08 23.79 31.30
N PRO A 7 5.05 22.63 31.97
CA PRO A 7 4.48 21.41 31.41
C PRO A 7 2.96 21.49 31.26
N VAL A 8 2.47 21.21 30.05
CA VAL A 8 1.03 21.21 29.72
C VAL A 8 0.28 20.23 30.62
N LYS A 9 -0.66 20.72 31.43
CA LYS A 9 -1.60 19.89 32.21
C LYS A 9 -2.90 19.68 31.43
N PHE A 10 -3.41 18.45 31.42
CA PHE A 10 -4.81 18.17 31.10
C PHE A 10 -5.54 17.81 32.39
N TRP A 11 -6.79 18.22 32.52
CA TRP A 11 -7.61 17.97 33.69
C TRP A 11 -8.96 17.37 33.27
N ARG A 12 -9.54 16.53 34.13
CA ARG A 12 -10.90 16.00 33.97
C ARG A 12 -11.67 16.24 35.26
N PRO A 13 -12.95 16.66 35.20
CA PRO A 13 -13.81 16.68 36.37
C PRO A 13 -14.00 15.27 36.96
N GLY A 14 -14.03 15.13 38.30
CA GLY A 14 -14.62 13.98 39.00
C GLY A 14 -13.76 12.73 39.27
N THR A 15 -12.56 12.88 39.84
CA THR A 15 -11.78 11.77 40.47
C THR A 15 -12.36 11.38 41.85
N GLU A 16 -12.23 10.18 42.44
CA GLU A 16 -11.44 8.93 42.24
C GLU A 16 -12.39 7.69 42.29
N GLY A 17 -12.11 6.43 41.89
CA GLY A 17 -11.10 5.42 42.31
C GLY A 17 -11.72 4.34 43.24
N PRO A 18 -11.17 3.10 43.46
CA PRO A 18 -10.19 2.27 42.74
C PRO A 18 -10.64 0.77 42.50
N GLY A 19 -9.81 -0.12 41.88
CA GLY A 19 -9.87 -1.60 42.14
C GLY A 19 -9.61 -2.65 41.02
N VAL A 20 -8.51 -3.44 41.15
CA VAL A 20 -8.33 -4.93 40.96
C VAL A 20 -9.04 -5.66 39.76
N SER A 21 -8.41 -6.28 38.73
CA SER A 21 -7.40 -7.38 38.56
C SER A 21 -7.96 -8.82 38.70
N ILE A 22 -7.63 -9.88 37.93
CA ILE A 22 -6.65 -10.21 36.83
C ILE A 22 -7.40 -11.05 35.72
N SER A 23 -6.96 -11.71 34.61
CA SER A 23 -5.71 -12.19 33.92
C SER A 23 -5.69 -11.74 32.42
N GLU A 24 -4.98 -12.21 31.36
CA GLU A 24 -4.18 -13.41 30.92
C GLU A 24 -5.00 -14.67 30.45
N GLU A 25 -4.62 -15.58 29.51
CA GLU A 25 -3.36 -16.00 28.80
C GLU A 25 -3.64 -16.53 27.32
N ARG A 26 -2.62 -16.98 26.53
CA ARG A 26 -2.56 -17.75 25.21
C ARG A 26 -2.94 -17.07 23.87
N GLN A 27 -2.47 -17.43 22.63
CA GLN A 27 -1.70 -18.54 21.91
C GLN A 27 -2.55 -19.64 21.18
N SER A 28 -2.30 -20.08 19.91
CA SER A 28 -1.14 -19.96 18.97
C SER A 28 -1.45 -20.05 17.43
N LEU A 29 -0.47 -19.66 16.59
CA LEU A 29 -0.11 -20.05 15.19
C LEU A 29 -1.10 -20.09 13.98
N ALA A 30 -0.80 -19.31 12.92
CA ALA A 30 -0.98 -19.63 11.48
C ALA A 30 -0.23 -18.60 10.58
N GLU A 31 0.28 -18.98 9.39
CA GLU A 31 1.18 -18.13 8.56
C GLU A 31 0.58 -17.58 7.24
N ASN A 32 1.14 -16.44 6.81
CA ASN A 32 1.39 -16.04 5.41
C ASN A 32 0.25 -16.14 4.36
N SER A 33 -0.98 -15.78 4.77
CA SER A 33 -1.61 -14.66 4.07
C SER A 33 -1.04 -13.34 4.62
N ALA A 34 -1.49 -12.18 4.12
CA ALA A 34 -1.60 -11.02 5.01
C ALA A 34 -2.73 -11.31 6.01
N THR A 35 -2.49 -12.24 6.94
CA THR A 35 -3.52 -12.79 7.82
C THR A 35 -4.02 -11.65 8.70
N THR A 36 -5.26 -11.22 8.50
CA THR A 36 -5.90 -10.10 9.20
C THR A 36 -6.02 -10.42 10.69
N VAL A 37 -4.95 -10.19 11.47
CA VAL A 37 -4.90 -10.56 12.90
C VAL A 37 -5.81 -9.63 13.70
N VAL A 38 -7.06 -10.04 13.81
CA VAL A 38 -8.05 -9.47 14.72
C VAL A 38 -7.82 -10.09 16.09
N TYR A 39 -7.35 -9.28 17.06
CA TYR A 39 -7.30 -9.71 18.45
C TYR A 39 -8.66 -10.21 18.94
N ASN A 40 -8.65 -11.34 19.64
CA ASN A 40 -9.84 -11.99 20.16
C ASN A 40 -9.88 -11.85 21.69
N PRO A 41 -10.76 -11.00 22.26
CA PRO A 41 -10.87 -10.82 23.72
C PRO A 41 -11.42 -12.06 24.43
N TYR A 42 -11.96 -13.03 23.69
CA TYR A 42 -12.60 -14.22 24.23
C TYR A 42 -11.72 -15.48 24.16
N ALA A 43 -10.40 -15.33 23.95
CA ALA A 43 -9.46 -16.43 23.69
C ALA A 43 -9.50 -17.65 24.65
N ALA A 44 -10.00 -17.47 25.89
CA ALA A 44 -10.16 -18.54 26.88
C ALA A 44 -11.47 -19.37 26.72
N LEU A 45 -12.42 -18.93 25.88
CA LEU A 45 -13.64 -19.67 25.53
C LEU A 45 -13.37 -20.60 24.33
N SER A 46 -14.27 -21.53 24.01
CA SER A 46 -14.15 -22.31 22.77
C SER A 46 -14.26 -21.40 21.54
N ILE A 47 -13.62 -21.76 20.41
CA ILE A 47 -13.63 -20.95 19.17
C ILE A 47 -15.07 -20.67 18.70
N GLU A 48 -16.01 -21.56 18.97
CA GLU A 48 -17.43 -21.37 18.69
C GLU A 48 -18.08 -20.33 19.62
N GLN A 49 -17.88 -20.42 20.93
CA GLN A 49 -18.33 -19.42 21.92
C GLN A 49 -17.71 -18.03 21.66
N GLN A 50 -16.45 -17.98 21.21
CA GLN A 50 -15.77 -16.76 20.78
C GLN A 50 -16.51 -16.12 19.59
N ARG A 51 -16.87 -16.92 18.59
CA ARG A 51 -17.63 -16.46 17.40
C ARG A 51 -19.02 -15.97 17.79
N GLN A 52 -19.76 -16.72 18.60
CA GLN A 52 -21.10 -16.37 19.07
C GLN A 52 -21.18 -14.99 19.75
N LYS A 53 -20.07 -14.51 20.34
CA LYS A 53 -20.02 -13.21 21.02
C LYS A 53 -19.73 -12.00 20.12
N LEU A 54 -19.34 -12.15 18.85
CA LEU A 54 -19.13 -10.98 17.97
C LEU A 54 -20.47 -10.36 17.51
N PRO A 55 -20.57 -9.02 17.32
CA PRO A 55 -21.80 -8.36 16.89
C PRO A 55 -22.47 -8.97 15.65
N VAL A 56 -21.71 -9.29 14.60
CA VAL A 56 -22.22 -9.88 13.34
C VAL A 56 -22.99 -11.19 13.58
N PHE A 57 -22.64 -11.98 14.60
CA PHE A 57 -23.30 -13.28 14.84
C PHE A 57 -24.80 -13.13 15.12
N LYS A 58 -25.21 -12.09 15.86
CA LYS A 58 -26.62 -11.80 16.14
C LYS A 58 -27.45 -11.56 14.87
N LEU A 59 -26.82 -11.02 13.82
CA LEU A 59 -27.46 -10.66 12.57
C LEU A 59 -27.36 -11.76 11.50
N ARG A 60 -26.78 -12.94 11.81
CA ARG A 60 -26.58 -14.05 10.85
C ARG A 60 -27.81 -14.37 10.01
N ASN A 61 -28.98 -14.52 10.63
CA ASN A 61 -30.21 -14.90 9.93
C ASN A 61 -30.75 -13.74 9.07
N HIS A 62 -30.58 -12.50 9.53
CA HIS A 62 -30.94 -11.31 8.76
C HIS A 62 -30.03 -11.15 7.54
N ILE A 63 -28.71 -11.36 7.69
CA ILE A 63 -27.73 -11.35 6.58
C ILE A 63 -28.11 -12.40 5.51
N LEU A 64 -28.48 -13.62 5.91
CA LEU A 64 -28.94 -14.65 4.97
C LEU A 64 -30.24 -14.23 4.24
N TYR A 65 -31.22 -13.70 4.96
CA TYR A 65 -32.45 -13.18 4.36
C TYR A 65 -32.18 -12.06 3.35
N LEU A 66 -31.29 -11.11 3.65
CA LEU A 66 -30.95 -10.03 2.72
C LEU A 66 -30.20 -10.55 1.48
N ILE A 67 -29.32 -11.54 1.62
CA ILE A 67 -28.60 -12.17 0.49
C ILE A 67 -29.54 -13.00 -0.40
N GLU A 68 -30.60 -13.58 0.15
CA GLU A 68 -31.62 -14.29 -0.63
C GLU A 68 -32.41 -13.32 -1.52
N ASN A 69 -32.94 -12.24 -0.92
CA ASN A 69 -33.87 -11.31 -1.56
C ASN A 69 -33.18 -10.25 -2.44
N TYR A 70 -32.06 -9.67 -2.00
CA TYR A 70 -31.37 -8.58 -2.70
C TYR A 70 -30.18 -9.11 -3.52
N GLN A 71 -29.88 -8.48 -4.66
CA GLN A 71 -28.71 -8.88 -5.47
C GLN A 71 -27.39 -8.40 -4.84
N THR A 72 -27.42 -7.26 -4.14
CA THR A 72 -26.28 -6.69 -3.40
C THR A 72 -26.67 -6.34 -1.96
N VAL A 73 -25.82 -6.67 -1.00
CA VAL A 73 -25.96 -6.27 0.41
C VAL A 73 -24.72 -5.48 0.85
N VAL A 74 -24.90 -4.21 1.20
CA VAL A 74 -23.85 -3.36 1.76
C VAL A 74 -23.86 -3.52 3.29
N ILE A 75 -22.81 -4.09 3.87
CA ILE A 75 -22.73 -4.37 5.31
C ILE A 75 -21.75 -3.39 5.95
N VAL A 76 -22.30 -2.46 6.74
CA VAL A 76 -21.54 -1.42 7.44
C VAL A 76 -21.22 -1.89 8.85
N GLY A 77 -19.96 -1.79 9.28
CA GLY A 77 -19.59 -2.09 10.65
C GLY A 77 -18.09 -1.90 10.92
N GLU A 78 -17.78 -1.48 12.13
CA GLU A 78 -16.40 -1.23 12.60
C GLU A 78 -15.50 -2.46 12.43
N THR A 79 -14.19 -2.25 12.21
CA THR A 79 -13.23 -3.36 12.22
C THR A 79 -13.27 -4.07 13.58
N GLY A 80 -13.42 -5.39 13.57
CA GLY A 80 -13.55 -6.21 14.78
C GLY A 80 -14.99 -6.64 15.10
N CYS A 81 -16.02 -6.05 14.47
CA CYS A 81 -17.41 -6.51 14.67
C CYS A 81 -17.69 -7.92 14.10
N GLY A 82 -16.80 -8.43 13.24
CA GLY A 82 -16.80 -9.80 12.71
C GLY A 82 -17.04 -9.96 11.21
N LYS A 83 -17.06 -8.87 10.43
CA LYS A 83 -17.40 -8.88 8.98
C LYS A 83 -16.67 -9.99 8.20
N SER A 84 -15.37 -9.82 8.02
CA SER A 84 -14.46 -10.69 7.27
C SER A 84 -14.47 -12.14 7.75
N THR A 85 -14.54 -12.33 9.07
CA THR A 85 -14.32 -13.64 9.69
C THR A 85 -15.58 -14.48 9.80
N GLN A 86 -16.77 -13.87 9.85
CA GLN A 86 -18.03 -14.59 10.04
C GLN A 86 -18.95 -14.61 8.83
N ILE A 87 -19.08 -13.52 8.07
CA ILE A 87 -20.04 -13.43 6.95
C ILE A 87 -19.85 -14.58 5.93
N PRO A 88 -18.63 -15.01 5.56
CA PRO A 88 -18.46 -16.14 4.63
C PRO A 88 -19.02 -17.48 5.12
N GLN A 89 -19.08 -17.75 6.42
CA GLN A 89 -19.40 -19.09 6.95
C GLN A 89 -20.89 -19.47 6.74
N PRO A 90 -21.89 -18.63 7.11
CA PRO A 90 -23.29 -18.87 6.78
C PRO A 90 -23.55 -18.87 5.26
N CYS A 91 -22.91 -17.96 4.51
CA CYS A 91 -23.08 -17.88 3.06
C CYS A 91 -22.64 -19.17 2.36
N ARG A 92 -21.52 -19.78 2.79
CA ARG A 92 -21.07 -21.07 2.28
C ARG A 92 -22.10 -22.18 2.55
N SER A 93 -22.65 -22.23 3.77
CA SER A 93 -23.68 -23.22 4.14
C SER A 93 -24.97 -23.06 3.32
N TRP A 94 -25.37 -21.83 2.98
CA TRP A 94 -26.54 -21.57 2.12
C TRP A 94 -26.28 -21.99 0.66
N LEU A 95 -25.08 -21.73 0.14
CA LEU A 95 -24.66 -22.18 -1.19
C LEU A 95 -24.61 -23.71 -1.31
N ASP A 96 -24.06 -24.40 -0.32
CA ASP A 96 -23.99 -25.87 -0.32
C ASP A 96 -25.38 -26.52 -0.16
N SER A 97 -26.34 -25.84 0.48
CA SER A 97 -27.75 -26.24 0.47
C SER A 97 -28.40 -26.06 -0.91
N ARG A 98 -28.24 -24.89 -1.56
CA ARG A 98 -28.79 -24.67 -2.91
C ARG A 98 -28.20 -25.63 -3.94
N ARG A 99 -26.91 -25.93 -3.87
CA ARG A 99 -26.22 -26.95 -4.71
C ARG A 99 -26.79 -28.36 -4.54
N LYS A 100 -27.34 -28.71 -3.37
CA LYS A 100 -28.01 -30.01 -3.14
C LYS A 100 -29.45 -30.05 -3.64
N SER A 101 -30.08 -28.91 -3.87
CA SER A 101 -31.49 -28.82 -4.33
C SER A 101 -31.65 -28.56 -5.83
N GLY A 102 -30.58 -28.32 -6.60
CA GLY A 102 -30.68 -28.29 -8.07
C GLY A 102 -29.42 -27.90 -8.83
N GLY A 103 -29.17 -28.58 -9.95
CA GLY A 103 -28.19 -28.21 -10.98
C GLY A 103 -26.83 -28.93 -10.91
N SER A 104 -26.40 -29.51 -12.03
CA SER A 104 -25.07 -30.09 -12.21
C SER A 104 -24.00 -29.03 -12.53
N ASP A 105 -22.75 -29.28 -12.14
CA ASP A 105 -21.69 -28.26 -12.08
C ASP A 105 -20.90 -28.10 -13.41
N PRO A 106 -20.88 -26.90 -14.04
CA PRO A 106 -20.02 -26.61 -15.19
C PRO A 106 -18.51 -26.62 -14.89
N ALA A 107 -18.11 -26.44 -13.61
CA ALA A 107 -16.72 -26.22 -13.22
C ALA A 107 -15.79 -27.44 -13.40
N SER A 108 -16.32 -28.60 -13.80
CA SER A 108 -15.53 -29.81 -14.06
C SER A 108 -14.66 -29.76 -15.33
N LYS A 109 -14.81 -28.73 -16.19
CA LYS A 109 -14.14 -28.68 -17.52
C LYS A 109 -13.55 -27.31 -17.91
N SER A 110 -12.56 -26.81 -17.17
CA SER A 110 -11.40 -26.07 -17.76
C SER A 110 -10.38 -25.60 -16.71
N GLY A 111 -9.09 -25.80 -16.97
CA GLY A 111 -7.99 -25.42 -16.08
C GLY A 111 -7.56 -23.94 -16.14
N CYS A 112 -8.51 -22.99 -16.14
CA CYS A 112 -8.20 -21.56 -16.31
C CYS A 112 -8.10 -20.81 -14.96
N ARG A 113 -6.88 -20.44 -14.56
CA ARG A 113 -6.57 -19.78 -13.27
C ARG A 113 -6.96 -18.31 -13.13
N TYR A 114 -7.45 -17.66 -14.20
CA TYR A 114 -7.94 -16.27 -14.14
C TYR A 114 -9.47 -16.15 -14.00
N SER A 115 -10.18 -17.28 -13.90
CA SER A 115 -11.65 -17.32 -14.01
C SER A 115 -12.41 -17.67 -12.72
N GLU A 116 -11.72 -17.83 -11.58
CA GLU A 116 -12.35 -18.35 -10.35
C GLU A 116 -13.55 -17.51 -9.88
N LEU A 117 -13.48 -16.17 -9.98
CA LEU A 117 -14.59 -15.25 -9.65
C LEU A 117 -15.82 -15.45 -10.55
N LEU A 118 -15.65 -15.88 -11.80
CA LEU A 118 -16.76 -16.06 -12.75
C LEU A 118 -17.63 -17.29 -12.43
N PHE A 119 -17.11 -18.24 -11.64
CA PHE A 119 -17.84 -19.43 -11.17
C PHE A 119 -18.42 -19.29 -9.75
N CYS A 120 -18.18 -18.18 -9.07
CA CYS A 120 -18.79 -17.88 -7.78
C CYS A 120 -20.30 -17.60 -7.92
N PHE A 121 -21.12 -18.11 -6.99
CA PHE A 121 -22.53 -17.72 -6.82
C PHE A 121 -22.70 -16.51 -5.90
N ALA A 122 -21.77 -16.30 -4.97
CA ALA A 122 -21.69 -15.12 -4.12
C ALA A 122 -20.25 -14.63 -4.05
N ILE A 123 -20.05 -13.31 -4.08
CA ILE A 123 -18.75 -12.63 -3.95
C ILE A 123 -18.83 -11.64 -2.79
N MET A 124 -17.76 -11.52 -2.02
CA MET A 124 -17.63 -10.54 -0.94
C MET A 124 -16.44 -9.62 -1.21
N LEU A 125 -16.71 -8.32 -1.32
CA LEU A 125 -15.71 -7.25 -1.30
C LEU A 125 -15.58 -6.78 0.15
N ASP A 126 -14.45 -7.04 0.79
CA ASP A 126 -14.20 -6.63 2.18
C ASP A 126 -13.34 -5.36 2.28
N GLU A 127 -13.52 -4.63 3.38
CA GLU A 127 -12.95 -3.31 3.65
C GLU A 127 -12.99 -2.34 2.44
N ALA A 128 -14.10 -2.35 1.69
CA ALA A 128 -14.28 -1.59 0.45
C ALA A 128 -14.12 -0.07 0.62
N HIS A 129 -14.20 0.42 1.86
CA HIS A 129 -13.94 1.80 2.25
C HIS A 129 -12.48 2.27 2.05
N GLU A 130 -11.51 1.35 1.89
CA GLU A 130 -10.13 1.72 1.54
C GLU A 130 -10.01 2.26 0.11
N ARG A 131 -11.02 2.03 -0.75
CA ARG A 131 -11.16 2.59 -2.12
C ARG A 131 -9.87 2.46 -2.95
N THR A 132 -9.27 1.27 -2.89
CA THR A 132 -8.07 0.89 -3.63
C THR A 132 -8.38 0.72 -5.12
N LEU A 133 -7.35 0.84 -5.94
CA LEU A 133 -7.43 0.87 -7.39
C LEU A 133 -8.12 -0.40 -7.95
N TYR A 134 -7.78 -1.57 -7.42
CA TYR A 134 -8.35 -2.86 -7.82
C TYR A 134 -9.76 -3.11 -7.28
N THR A 135 -10.09 -2.61 -6.07
CA THR A 135 -11.45 -2.70 -5.53
C THR A 135 -12.43 -1.88 -6.37
N ASP A 136 -12.06 -0.67 -6.79
CA ASP A 136 -12.89 0.17 -7.67
C ASP A 136 -13.13 -0.47 -9.05
N ILE A 137 -12.13 -1.16 -9.61
CA ILE A 137 -12.27 -1.94 -10.86
C ILE A 137 -13.21 -3.13 -10.65
N ALA A 138 -13.02 -3.89 -9.56
CA ALA A 138 -13.87 -5.03 -9.23
C ALA A 138 -15.33 -4.58 -9.05
N ILE A 139 -15.58 -3.45 -8.40
CA ILE A 139 -16.91 -2.83 -8.24
C ILE A 139 -17.57 -2.57 -9.60
N GLY A 140 -16.87 -1.90 -10.53
CA GLY A 140 -17.41 -1.61 -11.87
C GLY A 140 -17.61 -2.86 -12.74
N LEU A 141 -16.71 -3.84 -12.62
CA LEU A 141 -16.84 -5.14 -13.29
C LEU A 141 -18.05 -5.91 -12.75
N LEU A 142 -18.22 -5.96 -11.43
CA LEU A 142 -19.31 -6.70 -10.78
C LEU A 142 -20.67 -6.10 -11.12
N LYS A 143 -20.82 -4.76 -11.18
CA LYS A 143 -22.06 -4.12 -11.69
C LYS A 143 -22.37 -4.54 -13.14
N LYS A 144 -21.35 -4.67 -14.00
CA LYS A 144 -21.52 -5.15 -15.39
C LYS A 144 -21.84 -6.65 -15.46
N ILE A 145 -21.29 -7.47 -14.56
CA ILE A 145 -21.53 -8.92 -14.48
C ILE A 145 -22.92 -9.21 -13.90
N GLN A 146 -23.36 -8.51 -12.85
CA GLN A 146 -24.69 -8.66 -12.24
C GLN A 146 -25.84 -8.45 -13.24
N LYS A 147 -25.68 -7.54 -14.21
CA LYS A 147 -26.61 -7.36 -15.34
C LYS A 147 -26.70 -8.54 -16.32
N LYS A 148 -25.72 -9.45 -16.31
CA LYS A 148 -25.73 -10.72 -17.08
C LYS A 148 -25.99 -11.96 -16.20
N ARG A 149 -25.72 -11.86 -14.89
CA ARG A 149 -25.85 -12.94 -13.89
C ARG A 149 -26.74 -12.47 -12.75
N GLY A 150 -28.06 -12.57 -12.95
CA GLY A 150 -29.08 -12.32 -11.91
C GLY A 150 -29.01 -13.28 -10.72
N ASP A 151 -28.31 -14.40 -10.88
CA ASP A 151 -27.99 -15.35 -9.82
C ASP A 151 -26.86 -14.87 -8.90
N LEU A 152 -25.90 -14.11 -9.42
CA LEU A 152 -24.73 -13.64 -8.66
C LEU A 152 -25.14 -12.67 -7.54
N ARG A 153 -24.85 -13.07 -6.30
CA ARG A 153 -24.98 -12.23 -5.10
C ARG A 153 -23.68 -11.51 -4.77
N LEU A 154 -23.79 -10.27 -4.32
CA LEU A 154 -22.67 -9.43 -3.91
C LEU A 154 -22.83 -8.97 -2.47
N ILE A 155 -21.74 -9.05 -1.70
CA ILE A 155 -21.64 -8.49 -0.36
C ILE A 155 -20.55 -7.42 -0.40
N VAL A 156 -20.86 -6.20 0.04
CA VAL A 156 -19.90 -5.09 0.12
C VAL A 156 -19.73 -4.70 1.57
N ALA A 157 -18.65 -5.14 2.21
CA ALA A 157 -18.37 -4.85 3.60
C ALA A 157 -17.52 -3.58 3.75
N SER A 158 -17.97 -2.68 4.62
CA SER A 158 -17.43 -1.33 4.83
C SER A 158 -17.32 -1.01 6.32
N ALA A 159 -16.43 -0.09 6.69
CA ALA A 159 -16.32 0.48 8.04
C ALA A 159 -16.75 1.95 8.12
N THR A 160 -17.24 2.54 7.02
CA THR A 160 -17.57 3.97 6.91
C THR A 160 -19.03 4.21 6.52
N LEU A 161 -19.57 5.35 6.94
CA LEU A 161 -20.94 5.81 6.63
C LEU A 161 -21.21 6.07 5.14
N ASP A 162 -20.17 6.10 4.29
CA ASP A 162 -20.23 6.20 2.82
C ASP A 162 -20.97 5.05 2.10
N ALA A 163 -21.69 4.20 2.84
CA ALA A 163 -22.48 3.07 2.38
C ALA A 163 -23.55 3.42 1.35
N GLU A 164 -24.12 4.62 1.42
CA GLU A 164 -25.11 5.09 0.45
C GLU A 164 -24.54 5.15 -0.96
N LYS A 165 -23.29 5.60 -1.14
CA LYS A 165 -22.61 5.60 -2.44
C LYS A 165 -22.45 4.19 -3.01
N PHE A 166 -22.33 3.16 -2.15
CA PHE A 166 -22.35 1.76 -2.59
C PHE A 166 -23.76 1.26 -2.92
N ARG A 167 -24.77 1.63 -2.12
CA ARG A 167 -26.20 1.34 -2.41
C ARG A 167 -26.58 1.91 -3.77
N ASP A 168 -26.40 3.21 -3.96
CA ASP A 168 -26.83 3.97 -5.14
C ASP A 168 -26.03 3.55 -6.39
N PHE A 169 -24.79 3.09 -6.21
CA PHE A 169 -24.02 2.49 -7.30
C PHE A 169 -24.51 1.08 -7.67
N PHE A 170 -24.91 0.22 -6.72
CA PHE A 170 -25.32 -1.16 -7.02
C PHE A 170 -26.83 -1.37 -7.18
N ASN A 171 -27.65 -0.39 -6.83
CA ASN A 171 -29.08 -0.42 -7.11
C ASN A 171 -29.32 -0.33 -8.63
N GLN A 172 -30.28 -1.11 -9.10
CA GLN A 172 -30.73 -1.17 -10.50
C GLN A 172 -32.23 -0.85 -10.60
N ASN A 173 -32.81 -0.33 -9.53
CA ASN A 173 -34.16 0.18 -9.49
C ASN A 173 -34.23 1.58 -10.12
N ASP A 174 -34.63 1.63 -11.39
CA ASP A 174 -34.89 2.89 -12.10
C ASP A 174 -36.28 3.49 -11.74
N THR A 175 -36.92 3.05 -10.65
CA THR A 175 -38.26 3.49 -10.21
C THR A 175 -38.28 3.97 -8.77
N SER A 176 -39.26 4.80 -8.41
CA SER A 176 -39.44 5.35 -7.05
C SER A 176 -40.07 4.38 -6.04
N ASP A 177 -40.14 3.07 -6.36
CA ASP A 177 -40.75 2.02 -5.54
C ASP A 177 -39.66 1.23 -4.78
N PRO A 178 -39.47 1.43 -3.46
CA PRO A 178 -38.40 0.79 -2.70
C PRO A 178 -38.52 -0.74 -2.62
N THR A 179 -39.69 -1.32 -2.92
CA THR A 179 -39.86 -2.78 -2.93
C THR A 179 -39.11 -3.47 -4.08
N ARG A 180 -38.60 -2.67 -5.04
CA ARG A 180 -37.82 -3.12 -6.20
C ARG A 180 -36.32 -2.88 -6.07
N ASP A 181 -35.85 -2.36 -4.93
CA ASP A 181 -34.42 -2.10 -4.72
C ASP A 181 -33.61 -3.39 -4.82
N THR A 182 -32.61 -3.41 -5.70
CA THR A 182 -31.72 -4.57 -5.87
C THR A 182 -30.55 -4.55 -4.88
N CYS A 183 -30.42 -3.46 -4.11
CA CYS A 183 -29.33 -3.25 -3.17
C CYS A 183 -29.83 -2.66 -1.84
N VAL A 184 -29.43 -3.27 -0.72
CA VAL A 184 -29.83 -2.88 0.65
C VAL A 184 -28.61 -2.59 1.53
N ILE A 185 -28.77 -1.73 2.54
CA ILE A 185 -27.75 -1.44 3.56
C ILE A 185 -28.13 -2.15 4.87
N LEU A 186 -27.19 -2.87 5.46
CA LEU A 186 -27.28 -3.43 6.81
C LEU A 186 -26.20 -2.81 7.70
N THR A 187 -26.61 -2.03 8.69
CA THR A 187 -25.71 -1.50 9.72
C THR A 187 -25.55 -2.52 10.86
N VAL A 188 -24.31 -2.85 11.18
CA VAL A 188 -23.92 -3.67 12.32
C VAL A 188 -23.41 -2.75 13.42
N GLU A 189 -24.22 -2.54 14.46
CA GLU A 189 -23.85 -1.72 15.60
C GLU A 189 -22.56 -2.22 16.26
N GLY A 190 -21.70 -1.25 16.62
CA GLY A 190 -20.41 -1.49 17.24
C GLY A 190 -20.52 -1.96 18.69
N ARG A 191 -19.35 -2.19 19.29
CA ARG A 191 -19.18 -2.19 20.75
C ARG A 191 -18.02 -1.28 21.15
N THR A 192 -17.89 -0.17 20.44
CA THR A 192 -17.00 0.92 20.82
C THR A 192 -17.52 1.57 22.10
N PHE A 193 -16.61 1.71 23.04
CA PHE A 193 -16.79 2.53 24.23
C PHE A 193 -16.44 3.98 23.90
N PRO A 194 -16.98 4.98 24.63
CA PRO A 194 -16.71 6.39 24.36
C PRO A 194 -15.20 6.70 24.43
N VAL A 195 -14.72 7.45 23.44
CA VAL A 195 -13.36 7.96 23.35
C VAL A 195 -13.41 9.46 23.48
N ASP A 196 -12.78 10.01 24.52
CA ASP A 196 -12.65 11.45 24.66
C ASP A 196 -11.54 11.96 23.73
N ILE A 197 -11.81 13.03 22.98
CA ILE A 197 -10.87 13.64 22.03
C ILE A 197 -10.25 14.88 22.67
N PHE A 198 -8.94 15.02 22.53
CA PHE A 198 -8.15 16.16 22.99
C PHE A 198 -7.39 16.76 21.81
N TYR A 199 -7.57 18.05 21.58
CA TYR A 199 -6.82 18.84 20.60
C TYR A 199 -5.71 19.64 21.29
N LEU A 200 -4.79 20.18 20.49
CA LEU A 200 -3.86 21.22 20.95
C LEU A 200 -4.53 22.60 20.89
N GLN A 201 -4.12 23.51 21.77
CA GLN A 201 -4.56 24.92 21.74
C GLN A 201 -3.84 25.75 20.66
N SER A 202 -2.72 25.24 20.13
CA SER A 202 -1.94 25.86 19.07
C SER A 202 -1.25 24.79 18.21
N PRO A 203 -0.99 25.03 16.91
CA PRO A 203 -0.20 24.12 16.08
C PRO A 203 1.21 23.90 16.65
N VAL A 204 1.75 22.69 16.44
CA VAL A 204 3.15 22.35 16.80
C VAL A 204 4.05 22.31 15.56
N PRO A 205 5.30 22.79 15.64
CA PRO A 205 6.23 22.78 14.51
C PRO A 205 6.87 21.41 14.25
N ASP A 206 6.77 20.47 15.20
CA ASP A 206 7.44 19.17 15.15
C ASP A 206 6.57 18.10 15.83
N TYR A 207 5.73 17.43 15.05
CA TYR A 207 4.87 16.35 15.54
C TYR A 207 5.66 15.11 15.99
N ILE A 208 6.92 14.94 15.58
CA ILE A 208 7.79 13.82 15.97
C ILE A 208 8.18 14.00 17.44
N LYS A 209 8.69 15.18 17.82
CA LYS A 209 8.97 15.53 19.21
C LYS A 209 7.72 15.56 20.07
N SER A 210 6.65 16.21 19.62
CA SER A 210 5.39 16.27 20.39
C SER A 210 4.72 14.90 20.56
N THR A 211 4.95 13.94 19.64
CA THR A 211 4.54 12.54 19.86
C THR A 211 5.33 11.92 21.03
N VAL A 212 6.66 12.05 21.05
CA VAL A 212 7.51 11.54 22.14
C VAL A 212 7.10 12.14 23.49
N GLU A 213 6.96 13.46 23.56
CA GLU A 213 6.53 14.18 24.77
C GLU A 213 5.15 13.73 25.25
N THR A 214 4.20 13.56 24.33
CA THR A 214 2.84 13.10 24.64
C THR A 214 2.82 11.65 25.14
N VAL A 215 3.60 10.75 24.54
CA VAL A 215 3.77 9.38 25.04
C VAL A 215 4.30 9.39 26.47
N MET A 216 5.34 10.18 26.77
CA MET A 216 5.94 10.20 28.10
C MET A 216 5.03 10.85 29.15
N LYS A 217 4.32 11.93 28.79
CA LYS A 217 3.29 12.55 29.64
C LYS A 217 2.17 11.56 29.97
N ILE A 218 1.65 10.83 28.97
CA ILE A 218 0.66 9.77 29.19
C ILE A 218 1.26 8.67 30.07
N HIS A 219 2.51 8.24 29.84
CA HIS A 219 3.18 7.24 30.67
C HIS A 219 3.25 7.63 32.16
N GLN A 220 3.53 8.90 32.46
CA GLN A 220 3.67 9.41 33.82
C GLN A 220 2.33 9.73 34.52
N THR A 221 1.34 10.25 33.77
CA THR A 221 0.10 10.81 34.36
C THR A 221 -1.14 9.96 34.20
N GLU A 222 -1.20 9.07 33.20
CA GLU A 222 -2.42 8.31 32.87
C GLU A 222 -2.42 6.89 33.44
N GLY A 223 -3.63 6.38 33.67
CA GLY A 223 -3.90 5.04 34.20
C GLY A 223 -3.56 3.89 33.24
N ASP A 224 -4.02 2.68 33.56
CA ASP A 224 -3.75 1.47 32.77
C ASP A 224 -4.12 1.60 31.28
N GLY A 225 -3.45 0.82 30.44
CA GLY A 225 -3.68 0.79 29.00
C GLY A 225 -2.44 1.16 28.19
N ASP A 226 -2.38 0.60 26.99
CA ASP A 226 -1.31 0.76 26.02
C ASP A 226 -1.56 1.96 25.09
N ILE A 227 -0.49 2.45 24.46
CA ILE A 227 -0.49 3.64 23.61
C ILE A 227 -0.26 3.23 22.15
N LEU A 228 -1.07 3.77 21.24
CA LEU A 228 -0.88 3.68 19.79
C LEU A 228 -0.66 5.09 19.21
N ALA A 229 0.53 5.35 18.68
CA ALA A 229 0.87 6.61 18.02
C ALA A 229 0.91 6.43 16.50
N PHE A 230 0.20 7.29 15.76
CA PHE A 230 0.21 7.29 14.29
C PHE A 230 1.22 8.31 13.74
N LEU A 231 2.06 7.86 12.80
CA LEU A 231 3.08 8.63 12.06
C LEU A 231 3.03 8.27 10.55
N THR A 232 3.79 8.99 9.71
CA THR A 232 3.65 8.93 8.24
C THR A 232 4.52 7.84 7.57
N GLY A 233 5.63 7.41 8.18
CA GLY A 233 6.54 6.46 7.55
C GLY A 233 7.60 5.85 8.45
N GLN A 234 8.35 4.88 7.90
CA GLN A 234 9.35 4.08 8.62
C GLN A 234 10.39 4.93 9.38
N GLU A 235 10.97 5.95 8.73
CA GLU A 235 12.03 6.78 9.32
C GLU A 235 11.56 7.55 10.56
N GLU A 236 10.34 8.10 10.52
CA GLU A 236 9.70 8.77 11.67
C GLU A 236 9.42 7.77 12.80
N VAL A 237 8.87 6.60 12.46
CA VAL A 237 8.57 5.52 13.41
C VAL A 237 9.85 5.06 14.12
N GLU A 238 10.93 4.77 13.39
CA GLU A 238 12.20 4.34 13.97
C GLU A 238 12.89 5.44 14.80
N THR A 239 12.72 6.71 14.40
CA THR A 239 13.21 7.87 15.16
C THR A 239 12.48 7.99 16.50
N VAL A 240 11.14 8.00 16.50
CA VAL A 240 10.33 8.08 17.74
C VAL A 240 10.56 6.86 18.64
N VAL A 241 10.65 5.64 18.07
CA VAL A 241 10.97 4.43 18.83
C VAL A 241 12.34 4.54 19.50
N SER A 242 13.35 5.06 18.80
CA SER A 242 14.71 5.26 19.35
C SER A 242 14.71 6.26 20.51
N MET A 243 14.08 7.43 20.31
CA MET A 243 13.97 8.48 21.34
C MET A 243 13.23 7.99 22.59
N LEU A 244 12.14 7.24 22.42
CA LEU A 244 11.38 6.67 23.54
C LEU A 244 12.16 5.59 24.30
N ILE A 245 12.96 4.77 23.61
CA ILE A 245 13.84 3.78 24.26
C ILE A 245 14.94 4.48 25.07
N GLU A 246 15.49 5.58 24.58
CA GLU A 246 16.47 6.39 25.31
C GLU A 246 15.87 7.04 26.57
N GLN A 247 14.71 7.70 26.44
CA GLN A 247 14.02 8.32 27.57
C GLN A 247 13.54 7.28 28.61
N ALA A 248 13.09 6.11 28.17
CA ALA A 248 12.77 4.99 29.06
C ALA A 248 13.99 4.46 29.83
N ARG A 249 15.19 4.42 29.20
CA ARG A 249 16.44 4.06 29.88
C ARG A 249 16.87 5.11 30.91
N ALA A 250 16.69 6.39 30.60
CA ALA A 250 16.98 7.49 31.53
C ALA A 250 16.10 7.41 32.79
N LEU A 251 14.77 7.35 32.62
CA LEU A 251 13.82 7.25 33.72
C LEU A 251 13.90 5.92 34.49
N GLY A 252 14.39 4.85 33.85
CA GLY A 252 14.66 3.58 34.52
C GLY A 252 15.65 3.71 35.68
N ARG A 253 16.53 4.73 35.67
CA ARG A 253 17.48 5.03 36.75
C ARG A 253 16.86 5.84 37.90
N THR A 254 15.69 6.45 37.69
CA THR A 254 15.00 7.30 38.67
C THR A 254 13.72 6.66 39.24
N GLY A 255 13.51 5.35 39.03
CA GLY A 255 12.40 4.60 39.59
C GLY A 255 11.05 4.86 38.89
N MET A 256 10.87 4.34 37.67
CA MET A 256 9.55 4.38 37.01
C MET A 256 8.53 3.47 37.71
N LYS A 257 7.28 3.95 37.81
CA LYS A 257 6.12 3.13 38.23
C LYS A 257 5.84 1.93 37.31
N ARG A 258 6.24 2.01 36.03
CA ARG A 258 6.06 0.98 34.99
C ARG A 258 7.23 1.02 34.01
N HIS A 259 7.59 -0.11 33.42
CA HIS A 259 8.52 -0.12 32.28
C HIS A 259 7.78 0.21 30.98
N LEU A 260 8.50 0.76 30.00
CA LEU A 260 8.02 1.01 28.64
C LEU A 260 8.53 -0.08 27.69
N ARG A 261 7.61 -0.77 27.00
CA ARG A 261 7.95 -1.64 25.87
C ARG A 261 7.52 -0.96 24.56
N VAL A 262 8.48 -0.32 23.90
CA VAL A 262 8.27 0.43 22.65
C VAL A 262 8.44 -0.51 21.45
N LEU A 263 7.52 -0.46 20.48
CA LEU A 263 7.49 -1.34 19.30
C LEU A 263 7.15 -0.54 18.02
N PRO A 264 7.88 -0.72 16.91
CA PRO A 264 7.52 -0.14 15.60
C PRO A 264 6.42 -0.95 14.90
N MET A 265 5.66 -0.32 13.99
CA MET A 265 4.71 -1.01 13.11
C MET A 265 4.54 -0.31 11.74
N TYR A 266 5.17 -0.85 10.70
CA TYR A 266 5.07 -0.35 9.32
C TYR A 266 5.13 -1.50 8.29
N ALA A 267 4.67 -1.25 7.07
CA ALA A 267 4.43 -2.30 6.07
C ALA A 267 5.68 -3.15 5.70
N GLY A 268 6.86 -2.53 5.66
CA GLY A 268 8.15 -3.20 5.43
C GLY A 268 8.72 -3.96 6.63
N LEU A 269 8.12 -3.89 7.81
CA LEU A 269 8.62 -4.53 9.03
C LEU A 269 8.43 -6.06 8.93
N PRO A 270 9.44 -6.91 9.23
CA PRO A 270 9.29 -8.36 9.12
C PRO A 270 8.17 -8.92 10.01
N SER A 271 7.43 -9.94 9.53
CA SER A 271 6.22 -10.46 10.20
C SER A 271 6.45 -10.87 11.66
N PHE A 272 7.62 -11.40 12.01
CA PHE A 272 7.94 -11.81 13.38
C PHE A 272 8.18 -10.61 14.34
N GLU A 273 8.59 -9.45 13.82
CA GLU A 273 8.62 -8.19 14.59
C GLU A 273 7.21 -7.63 14.73
N GLN A 274 6.40 -7.65 13.66
CA GLN A 274 4.99 -7.27 13.72
C GLN A 274 4.21 -8.11 14.76
N MET A 275 4.50 -9.41 14.87
CA MET A 275 3.82 -10.29 15.84
C MET A 275 4.06 -9.87 17.31
N LYS A 276 5.17 -9.18 17.63
CA LYS A 276 5.44 -8.67 18.98
C LYS A 276 4.41 -7.65 19.46
N VAL A 277 3.73 -6.97 18.54
CA VAL A 277 2.65 -6.01 18.85
C VAL A 277 1.45 -6.70 19.51
N PHE A 278 1.20 -7.97 19.19
CA PHE A 278 0.09 -8.76 19.76
C PHE A 278 0.45 -9.49 21.05
N GLU A 279 1.73 -9.51 21.45
CA GLU A 279 2.14 -10.10 22.71
C GLU A 279 1.44 -9.39 23.90
N ARG A 280 1.02 -10.19 24.87
CA ARG A 280 0.57 -9.71 26.18
C ARG A 280 1.81 -9.33 26.99
N VAL A 281 1.72 -8.23 27.72
CA VAL A 281 2.76 -7.76 28.64
C VAL A 281 2.23 -7.79 30.07
N SER A 282 3.13 -7.89 31.06
CA SER A 282 2.74 -7.82 32.47
C SER A 282 2.18 -6.44 32.82
N ARG A 283 1.34 -6.35 33.86
CA ARG A 283 0.74 -5.08 34.34
C ARG A 283 1.76 -4.02 34.81
N SER A 284 3.01 -4.43 35.04
CA SER A 284 4.17 -3.57 35.31
C SER A 284 4.78 -2.93 34.06
N VAL A 285 4.31 -3.27 32.86
CA VAL A 285 4.80 -2.78 31.57
C VAL A 285 3.65 -2.07 30.84
N ARG A 286 3.90 -0.88 30.30
CA ARG A 286 3.04 -0.27 29.27
C ARG A 286 3.66 -0.49 27.90
N LYS A 287 2.89 -1.04 26.96
CA LYS A 287 3.29 -1.17 25.56
C LYS A 287 3.01 0.15 24.84
N VAL A 288 3.94 0.58 24.01
CA VAL A 288 3.81 1.75 23.14
C VAL A 288 4.09 1.29 21.72
N ILE A 289 3.09 1.39 20.86
CA ILE A 289 3.21 1.01 19.46
C ILE A 289 3.22 2.28 18.63
N VAL A 290 4.29 2.44 17.85
CA VAL A 290 4.48 3.57 16.96
C VAL A 290 4.26 3.06 15.54
N ALA A 291 3.17 3.50 14.92
CA ALA A 291 2.60 2.87 13.74
C ALA A 291 2.40 3.83 12.57
N THR A 292 2.37 3.27 11.37
CA THR A 292 1.79 3.91 10.18
C THR A 292 0.29 3.58 10.08
N ASN A 293 -0.37 3.99 8.99
CA ASN A 293 -1.77 3.67 8.68
C ASN A 293 -2.08 2.15 8.64
N VAL A 294 -1.07 1.26 8.66
CA VAL A 294 -1.24 -0.20 8.88
C VAL A 294 -2.07 -0.53 10.14
N ALA A 295 -2.09 0.34 11.15
CA ALA A 295 -2.91 0.18 12.36
C ALA A 295 -4.29 0.88 12.30
N GLU A 296 -4.65 1.53 11.17
CA GLU A 296 -5.83 2.40 11.02
C GLU A 296 -7.10 1.63 10.62
N THR A 297 -6.96 0.61 9.77
CA THR A 297 -8.04 -0.26 9.29
C THR A 297 -7.77 -1.73 9.63
N SER A 298 -6.82 -2.38 8.97
CA SER A 298 -6.81 -3.83 8.78
C SER A 298 -6.44 -4.69 10.01
N ILE A 299 -5.96 -4.11 11.12
CA ILE A 299 -5.48 -4.87 12.29
C ILE A 299 -6.19 -4.43 13.57
N THR A 300 -6.45 -5.34 14.51
CA THR A 300 -6.96 -4.99 15.86
C THR A 300 -5.96 -5.38 16.93
N ILE A 301 -5.38 -4.38 17.60
CA ILE A 301 -4.42 -4.54 18.69
C ILE A 301 -5.16 -4.45 20.04
N SER A 302 -4.84 -5.34 20.97
CA SER A 302 -5.37 -5.33 22.34
C SER A 302 -4.71 -4.30 23.25
N GLY A 303 -5.44 -3.90 24.29
CA GLY A 303 -4.90 -3.07 25.37
C GLY A 303 -4.78 -1.58 25.03
N ILE A 304 -4.92 -1.18 23.77
CA ILE A 304 -4.92 0.23 23.36
C ILE A 304 -6.07 0.96 24.06
N VAL A 305 -5.71 1.98 24.84
CA VAL A 305 -6.63 2.90 25.54
C VAL A 305 -6.28 4.35 25.20
N TYR A 306 -5.04 4.61 24.78
CA TYR A 306 -4.55 5.94 24.40
C TYR A 306 -4.12 5.91 22.93
N VAL A 307 -4.70 6.80 22.12
CA VAL A 307 -4.26 7.06 20.75
C VAL A 307 -3.59 8.42 20.70
N ILE A 308 -2.50 8.53 19.94
CA ILE A 308 -1.90 9.80 19.53
C ILE A 308 -1.97 9.87 18.01
N ASP A 309 -2.52 10.95 17.47
CA ASP A 309 -2.65 11.16 16.02
C ASP A 309 -1.90 12.42 15.61
N CYS A 310 -0.89 12.27 14.74
CA CYS A 310 -0.17 13.40 14.16
C CYS A 310 -1.00 14.22 13.15
N GLY A 311 -2.13 13.69 12.67
CA GLY A 311 -2.96 14.35 11.65
C GLY A 311 -2.45 14.19 10.21
N PHE A 312 -1.38 13.43 9.99
CA PHE A 312 -0.77 13.19 8.67
C PHE A 312 -0.79 11.73 8.24
N VAL A 313 -0.64 11.50 6.93
CA VAL A 313 -0.50 10.20 6.29
C VAL A 313 0.37 10.33 5.03
N LYS A 314 1.13 9.29 4.70
CA LYS A 314 1.89 9.22 3.44
C LYS A 314 1.06 8.46 2.40
N LEU A 315 0.75 9.11 1.27
CA LEU A 315 -0.12 8.59 0.23
C LEU A 315 0.58 8.66 -1.14
N ARG A 316 0.15 7.80 -2.08
CA ARG A 316 0.52 7.91 -3.49
C ARG A 316 -0.21 9.08 -4.12
N ALA A 317 0.51 9.87 -4.91
CA ALA A 317 0.00 10.94 -5.73
C ALA A 317 0.64 10.89 -7.13
N TYR A 318 -0.21 11.02 -8.14
CA TYR A 318 0.15 11.02 -9.55
C TYR A 318 -0.15 12.38 -10.15
N ASN A 319 0.86 13.03 -10.74
CA ASN A 319 0.69 14.26 -11.49
C ASN A 319 0.61 13.92 -13.00
N PRO A 320 -0.58 13.99 -13.63
CA PRO A 320 -0.73 13.58 -15.03
C PRO A 320 0.00 14.51 -16.01
N ARG A 321 0.35 15.75 -15.61
CA ARG A 321 1.09 16.68 -16.48
C ARG A 321 2.57 16.30 -16.59
N THR A 322 3.22 15.97 -15.48
CA THR A 322 4.63 15.53 -15.48
C THR A 322 4.79 14.01 -15.62
N ALA A 323 3.68 13.27 -15.68
CA ALA A 323 3.61 11.80 -15.60
C ALA A 323 4.29 11.17 -14.36
N ILE A 324 4.62 11.95 -13.33
CA ILE A 324 5.31 11.48 -12.12
C ILE A 324 4.30 10.87 -11.14
N GLU A 325 4.52 9.61 -10.77
CA GLU A 325 3.96 8.99 -9.56
C GLU A 325 4.97 9.13 -8.40
N CYS A 326 4.50 9.57 -7.23
CA CYS A 326 5.35 9.74 -6.06
C CYS A 326 4.60 9.49 -4.74
N LEU A 327 5.35 9.30 -3.66
CA LEU A 327 4.81 9.28 -2.30
C LEU A 327 4.93 10.67 -1.67
N VAL A 328 3.81 11.21 -1.19
CA VAL A 328 3.69 12.53 -0.55
C VAL A 328 3.11 12.41 0.86
N VAL A 329 3.53 13.29 1.77
CA VAL A 329 2.87 13.45 3.07
C VAL A 329 1.75 14.47 2.92
N VAL A 330 0.55 14.13 3.36
CA VAL A 330 -0.63 15.00 3.34
C VAL A 330 -1.43 14.87 4.65
N PRO A 331 -2.28 15.85 4.99
CA PRO A 331 -3.22 15.70 6.09
C PRO A 331 -4.15 14.50 5.91
N VAL A 332 -4.62 13.94 7.02
CA VAL A 332 -5.67 12.89 7.02
C VAL A 332 -7.04 13.48 6.65
N SER A 333 -7.97 12.60 6.32
CA SER A 333 -9.40 12.96 6.27
C SER A 333 -10.03 12.87 7.66
N GLN A 334 -11.16 13.54 7.88
CA GLN A 334 -11.94 13.42 9.12
C GLN A 334 -12.32 11.96 9.40
N ALA A 335 -12.73 11.21 8.36
CA ALA A 335 -13.00 9.78 8.47
C ALA A 335 -11.78 8.97 8.97
N SER A 336 -10.59 9.24 8.42
CA SER A 336 -9.33 8.61 8.85
C SER A 336 -8.99 8.96 10.31
N ALA A 337 -9.01 10.25 10.67
CA ALA A 337 -8.80 10.73 12.05
C ALA A 337 -9.81 10.15 13.06
N ASN A 338 -11.05 9.88 12.63
CA ASN A 338 -12.07 9.25 13.47
C ASN A 338 -11.86 7.73 13.60
N GLN A 339 -11.42 7.04 12.54
CA GLN A 339 -10.99 5.64 12.62
C GLN A 339 -9.76 5.45 13.52
N ARG A 340 -8.80 6.39 13.49
CA ARG A 340 -7.66 6.45 14.42
C ARG A 340 -8.13 6.61 15.86
N ALA A 341 -8.97 7.61 16.14
CA ALA A 341 -9.54 7.82 17.49
C ALA A 341 -10.29 6.58 18.00
N GLY A 342 -11.10 5.95 17.14
CA GLY A 342 -11.82 4.71 17.42
C GLY A 342 -10.95 3.49 17.76
N ARG A 343 -9.61 3.58 17.67
CA ARG A 343 -8.71 2.52 18.16
C ARG A 343 -8.59 2.50 19.67
N ALA A 344 -8.80 3.63 20.35
CA ALA A 344 -8.82 3.71 21.81
C ALA A 344 -10.08 3.06 22.43
N GLY A 345 -11.21 3.06 21.71
CA GLY A 345 -12.52 2.63 22.24
C GLY A 345 -12.83 1.14 22.14
N ARG A 346 -11.90 0.29 21.69
CA ARG A 346 -12.21 -1.11 21.31
C ARG A 346 -12.27 -2.12 22.46
N SER A 347 -11.86 -1.74 23.66
CA SER A 347 -11.82 -2.64 24.83
C SER A 347 -12.43 -2.03 26.09
N ARG A 348 -12.39 -0.70 26.21
CA ARG A 348 -13.05 0.12 27.23
C ARG A 348 -12.99 1.59 26.77
N SER A 349 -13.54 2.51 27.55
CA SER A 349 -13.40 3.94 27.28
C SER A 349 -11.93 4.36 27.24
N GLY A 350 -11.59 5.27 26.33
CA GLY A 350 -10.21 5.64 26.02
C GLY A 350 -10.04 7.11 25.63
N LYS A 351 -8.84 7.49 25.21
CA LYS A 351 -8.49 8.89 24.91
C LYS A 351 -7.78 8.99 23.56
N CYS A 352 -8.13 9.98 22.76
CA CYS A 352 -7.40 10.34 21.54
C CYS A 352 -6.77 11.72 21.71
N TYR A 353 -5.45 11.81 21.51
CA TYR A 353 -4.68 13.05 21.54
C TYR A 353 -4.29 13.42 20.10
N ARG A 354 -4.99 14.41 19.54
CA ARG A 354 -4.73 14.98 18.21
C ARG A 354 -3.66 16.05 18.35
N LEU A 355 -2.55 15.94 17.61
CA LEU A 355 -1.43 16.89 17.64
C LEU A 355 -1.68 18.13 16.76
N TYR A 356 -2.93 18.56 16.68
CA TYR A 356 -3.45 19.66 15.87
C TYR A 356 -4.63 20.32 16.60
N THR A 357 -5.03 21.52 16.16
CA THR A 357 -6.16 22.26 16.75
C THR A 357 -7.50 21.71 16.29
N GLU A 358 -8.59 22.08 16.98
CA GLU A 358 -9.95 21.73 16.59
C GLU A 358 -10.34 22.41 15.26
N ASP A 359 -10.01 23.70 15.08
CA ASP A 359 -10.21 24.43 13.82
C ASP A 359 -9.52 23.74 12.63
N ALA A 360 -8.36 23.12 12.87
CA ALA A 360 -7.61 22.39 11.85
C ALA A 360 -8.23 21.03 11.52
N PHE A 361 -8.96 20.40 12.45
CA PHE A 361 -9.72 19.17 12.19
C PHE A 361 -10.94 19.45 11.31
N ASP A 362 -11.69 20.52 11.59
CA ASP A 362 -12.89 20.88 10.82
C ASP A 362 -12.55 21.27 9.37
N GLN A 363 -11.34 21.79 9.14
CA GLN A 363 -10.80 22.08 7.81
C GLN A 363 -10.29 20.83 7.03
N LEU A 364 -10.21 19.65 7.66
CA LEU A 364 -9.81 18.42 6.96
C LEU A 364 -10.91 17.95 5.99
N PRO A 365 -10.56 17.34 4.84
CA PRO A 365 -11.55 16.74 3.96
C PRO A 365 -12.31 15.61 4.68
N GLN A 366 -13.63 15.53 4.47
CA GLN A 366 -14.47 14.53 5.16
C GLN A 366 -14.01 13.09 4.93
N SER A 367 -13.65 12.73 3.70
CA SER A 367 -13.14 11.42 3.33
C SER A 367 -11.89 11.50 2.44
N THR A 368 -11.14 10.40 2.38
CA THR A 368 -9.90 10.30 1.60
C THR A 368 -10.20 10.11 0.12
N VAL A 369 -9.54 10.88 -0.76
CA VAL A 369 -9.68 10.77 -2.23
C VAL A 369 -9.35 9.32 -2.68
N PRO A 370 -10.22 8.65 -3.47
CA PRO A 370 -9.99 7.28 -3.96
C PRO A 370 -8.69 7.09 -4.73
N GLU A 371 -8.12 5.87 -4.69
CA GLU A 371 -6.86 5.58 -5.39
C GLU A 371 -6.97 5.75 -6.92
N MET A 372 -8.15 5.45 -7.48
CA MET A 372 -8.51 5.66 -8.89
C MET A 372 -8.27 7.11 -9.39
N GLN A 373 -8.25 8.10 -8.50
CA GLN A 373 -8.10 9.51 -8.88
C GLN A 373 -6.70 10.08 -8.62
N ARG A 374 -5.78 9.28 -8.04
CA ARG A 374 -4.45 9.74 -7.58
C ARG A 374 -3.27 8.82 -7.90
N SER A 375 -3.48 7.72 -8.62
CA SER A 375 -2.42 6.76 -9.01
C SER A 375 -2.30 6.63 -10.54
N ASN A 376 -1.20 6.05 -11.02
CA ASN A 376 -1.00 5.78 -12.45
C ASN A 376 -2.00 4.72 -12.97
N LEU A 377 -2.71 5.04 -14.06
CA LEU A 377 -3.78 4.21 -14.61
C LEU A 377 -3.32 3.24 -15.70
N ALA A 378 -2.07 3.28 -16.15
CA ALA A 378 -1.59 2.41 -17.23
C ALA A 378 -1.76 0.90 -16.93
N PRO A 379 -1.44 0.37 -15.72
CA PRO A 379 -1.69 -1.05 -15.42
C PRO A 379 -3.19 -1.41 -15.47
N VAL A 380 -4.05 -0.48 -15.06
CA VAL A 380 -5.51 -0.65 -14.97
C VAL A 380 -6.16 -0.65 -16.34
N ILE A 381 -5.84 0.34 -17.17
CA ILE A 381 -6.38 0.45 -18.52
C ILE A 381 -5.97 -0.77 -19.33
N LEU A 382 -4.72 -1.25 -19.18
CA LEU A 382 -4.24 -2.47 -19.82
C LEU A 382 -5.05 -3.71 -19.41
N GLN A 383 -5.31 -3.89 -18.10
CA GLN A 383 -6.15 -5.00 -17.61
C GLN A 383 -7.61 -4.89 -18.09
N LEU A 384 -8.21 -3.70 -18.07
CA LEU A 384 -9.57 -3.48 -18.59
C LEU A 384 -9.66 -3.84 -20.10
N LYS A 385 -8.66 -3.46 -20.89
CA LYS A 385 -8.56 -3.84 -22.31
C LYS A 385 -8.44 -5.35 -22.49
N ALA A 386 -7.58 -6.03 -21.71
CA ALA A 386 -7.44 -7.49 -21.74
C ALA A 386 -8.71 -8.25 -21.28
N LEU A 387 -9.57 -7.61 -20.49
CA LEU A 387 -10.91 -8.11 -20.12
C LEU A 387 -12.00 -7.81 -21.19
N GLY A 388 -11.64 -7.32 -22.38
CA GLY A 388 -12.58 -6.99 -23.45
C GLY A 388 -13.42 -5.73 -23.16
N ILE A 389 -12.80 -4.71 -22.57
CA ILE A 389 -13.44 -3.40 -22.30
C ILE A 389 -12.76 -2.35 -23.19
N ASP A 390 -13.13 -2.34 -24.46
CA ASP A 390 -12.55 -1.41 -25.45
C ASP A 390 -12.85 0.04 -25.10
N ASN A 391 -14.10 0.36 -24.77
CA ASN A 391 -14.50 1.71 -24.37
C ASN A 391 -14.39 1.89 -22.85
N VAL A 392 -13.16 2.14 -22.38
CA VAL A 392 -12.86 2.44 -20.98
C VAL A 392 -13.54 3.73 -20.50
N LEU A 393 -13.76 4.72 -21.38
CA LEU A 393 -14.49 5.95 -21.04
C LEU A 393 -15.96 5.72 -20.69
N ARG A 394 -16.57 4.62 -21.16
CA ARG A 394 -17.92 4.16 -20.79
C ARG A 394 -17.92 3.07 -19.72
N PHE A 395 -16.79 2.77 -19.09
CA PHE A 395 -16.74 1.88 -17.95
C PHE A 395 -17.39 2.53 -16.71
N HIS A 396 -18.11 1.73 -15.93
CA HIS A 396 -18.86 2.21 -14.77
C HIS A 396 -17.92 2.32 -13.56
N PHE A 397 -17.11 3.37 -13.49
CA PHE A 397 -16.31 3.70 -12.31
C PHE A 397 -17.20 4.22 -11.17
N MET A 398 -16.95 3.78 -9.93
CA MET A 398 -17.59 4.34 -8.73
C MET A 398 -17.12 5.78 -8.42
N SER A 399 -15.89 6.12 -8.81
CA SER A 399 -15.41 7.49 -8.83
C SER A 399 -14.54 7.66 -10.08
N PRO A 400 -15.00 8.35 -11.14
CA PRO A 400 -14.28 8.44 -12.40
C PRO A 400 -12.87 9.02 -12.23
N PRO A 401 -11.86 8.43 -12.89
CA PRO A 401 -10.51 9.00 -12.94
C PRO A 401 -10.48 10.33 -13.72
N PRO A 402 -9.53 11.25 -13.42
CA PRO A 402 -9.32 12.46 -14.21
C PRO A 402 -9.01 12.14 -15.67
N ALA A 403 -9.61 12.88 -16.60
CA ALA A 403 -9.43 12.65 -18.04
C ALA A 403 -7.96 12.74 -18.49
N GLN A 404 -7.19 13.69 -17.95
CA GLN A 404 -5.75 13.82 -18.21
C GLN A 404 -4.98 12.55 -17.79
N SER A 405 -5.32 11.94 -16.64
CA SER A 405 -4.68 10.70 -16.18
C SER A 405 -5.02 9.50 -17.07
N MET A 406 -6.23 9.47 -17.68
CA MET A 406 -6.58 8.44 -18.66
C MET A 406 -5.85 8.62 -19.99
N VAL A 407 -5.76 9.84 -20.51
CA VAL A 407 -5.00 10.16 -21.74
C VAL A 407 -3.53 9.79 -21.55
N GLN A 408 -2.91 10.25 -20.46
CA GLN A 408 -1.50 9.98 -20.17
C GLN A 408 -1.18 8.47 -20.05
N ALA A 409 -2.11 7.70 -19.50
CA ALA A 409 -1.98 6.25 -19.40
C ALA A 409 -2.17 5.54 -20.75
N LEU A 410 -3.09 6.01 -21.61
CA LEU A 410 -3.25 5.50 -22.97
C LEU A 410 -2.02 5.82 -23.85
N GLU A 411 -1.49 7.03 -23.76
CA GLU A 411 -0.24 7.44 -24.44
C GLU A 411 0.94 6.53 -24.05
N LEU A 412 1.13 6.26 -22.76
CA LEU A 412 2.21 5.40 -22.27
C LEU A 412 2.05 3.96 -22.79
N LEU A 413 0.83 3.40 -22.76
CA LEU A 413 0.58 2.05 -23.26
C LEU A 413 0.73 1.94 -24.79
N TYR A 414 0.36 2.98 -25.55
CA TYR A 414 0.64 3.09 -26.98
C TYR A 414 2.14 3.17 -27.25
N ALA A 415 2.87 4.02 -26.51
CA ALA A 415 4.32 4.17 -26.65
C ALA A 415 5.10 2.89 -26.28
N LEU A 416 4.61 2.08 -25.35
CA LEU A 416 5.18 0.76 -25.04
C LEU A 416 4.88 -0.30 -26.12
N GLY A 417 4.05 0.02 -27.12
CA GLY A 417 3.56 -0.91 -28.14
C GLY A 417 2.47 -1.86 -27.64
N GLY A 418 1.91 -1.61 -26.44
CA GLY A 418 0.85 -2.44 -25.85
C GLY A 418 -0.55 -2.12 -26.39
N LEU A 419 -0.77 -0.91 -26.90
CA LEU A 419 -1.98 -0.52 -27.62
C LEU A 419 -1.68 -0.12 -29.07
N ASP A 420 -2.65 -0.31 -29.97
CA ASP A 420 -2.61 0.23 -31.33
C ASP A 420 -3.10 1.69 -31.38
N LYS A 421 -3.06 2.29 -32.57
CA LYS A 421 -3.53 3.67 -32.84
C LYS A 421 -5.03 3.86 -32.57
N ASP A 422 -5.81 2.77 -32.59
CA ASP A 422 -7.25 2.73 -32.34
C ASP A 422 -7.54 2.40 -30.85
N CYS A 423 -6.49 2.43 -30.02
CA CYS A 423 -6.46 2.07 -28.60
C CYS A 423 -6.89 0.62 -28.29
N ARG A 424 -6.80 -0.31 -29.23
CA ARG A 424 -7.02 -1.76 -29.00
C ARG A 424 -5.74 -2.42 -28.49
N LEU A 425 -5.89 -3.55 -27.81
CA LEU A 425 -4.74 -4.33 -27.30
C LEU A 425 -3.96 -4.95 -28.48
N THR A 426 -2.64 -4.79 -28.51
CA THR A 426 -1.83 -5.38 -29.60
C THR A 426 -1.59 -6.87 -29.38
N GLU A 427 -1.60 -7.62 -30.49
CA GLU A 427 -1.21 -9.04 -30.49
C GLU A 427 0.13 -9.23 -31.21
N PRO A 428 1.05 -10.06 -30.68
CA PRO A 428 0.99 -10.70 -29.36
C PRO A 428 1.46 -9.79 -28.21
N LEU A 429 2.03 -8.60 -28.49
CA LEU A 429 2.79 -7.81 -27.52
C LEU A 429 1.94 -7.32 -26.33
N GLY A 430 0.90 -6.52 -26.57
CA GLY A 430 0.03 -5.96 -25.53
C GLY A 430 -0.64 -7.03 -24.69
N MET A 431 -1.13 -8.11 -25.31
CA MET A 431 -1.71 -9.25 -24.60
C MET A 431 -0.70 -9.94 -23.67
N ARG A 432 0.58 -10.05 -24.06
CA ARG A 432 1.65 -10.56 -23.20
C ARG A 432 1.99 -9.59 -22.06
N ILE A 433 2.07 -8.29 -22.34
CA ILE A 433 2.30 -7.25 -21.30
C ILE A 433 1.17 -7.31 -20.25
N ALA A 434 -0.09 -7.47 -20.68
CA ALA A 434 -1.26 -7.50 -19.80
C ALA A 434 -1.33 -8.72 -18.85
N GLU A 435 -0.72 -9.84 -19.21
CA GLU A 435 -0.68 -11.06 -18.35
C GLU A 435 0.44 -11.00 -17.28
N PHE A 436 1.42 -10.09 -17.41
CA PHE A 436 2.43 -9.92 -16.35
C PHE A 436 1.84 -9.22 -15.11
N PRO A 437 2.08 -9.74 -13.89
CA PRO A 437 1.67 -9.08 -12.64
C PRO A 437 2.65 -7.97 -12.23
N LEU A 438 2.96 -7.06 -13.17
CA LEU A 438 3.99 -6.02 -13.06
C LEU A 438 3.52 -4.69 -13.67
N ASN A 439 4.29 -3.62 -13.46
CA ASN A 439 4.13 -2.38 -14.24
C ASN A 439 4.39 -2.67 -15.75
N PRO A 440 3.60 -2.11 -16.69
CA PRO A 440 3.80 -2.27 -18.14
C PRO A 440 5.24 -2.02 -18.63
N MET A 441 6.00 -1.10 -18.01
CA MET A 441 7.41 -0.84 -18.35
C MET A 441 8.32 -2.04 -18.03
N PHE A 442 8.17 -2.65 -16.85
CA PHE A 442 8.88 -3.89 -16.48
C PHE A 442 8.47 -5.07 -17.37
N ALA A 443 7.18 -5.17 -17.74
CA ALA A 443 6.69 -6.23 -18.62
C ALA A 443 7.21 -6.09 -20.06
N LYS A 444 7.31 -4.87 -20.61
CA LYS A 444 7.96 -4.58 -21.89
C LYS A 444 9.45 -4.93 -21.85
N MET A 445 10.18 -4.47 -20.83
CA MET A 445 11.60 -4.80 -20.61
C MET A 445 11.84 -6.32 -20.57
N LEU A 446 11.00 -7.07 -19.85
CA LEU A 446 11.09 -8.54 -19.77
C LEU A 446 10.89 -9.22 -21.12
N LEU A 447 9.97 -8.74 -21.96
CA LEU A 447 9.69 -9.32 -23.28
C LEU A 447 10.79 -9.03 -24.29
N GLU A 448 11.36 -7.82 -24.30
CA GLU A 448 12.46 -7.45 -25.22
C GLU A 448 13.81 -8.10 -24.85
N SER A 449 13.99 -8.54 -23.60
CA SER A 449 15.26 -9.11 -23.11
C SER A 449 15.79 -10.32 -23.91
N GLY A 450 14.92 -11.07 -24.60
CA GLY A 450 15.32 -12.16 -25.49
C GLY A 450 15.91 -11.69 -26.83
N ASN A 451 15.56 -10.47 -27.26
CA ASN A 451 16.08 -9.82 -28.47
C ASN A 451 17.49 -9.28 -28.20
N PHE A 452 17.67 -8.53 -27.10
CA PHE A 452 18.99 -8.05 -26.64
C PHE A 452 19.92 -9.17 -26.13
N GLY A 453 19.37 -10.31 -25.72
CA GLY A 453 20.15 -11.46 -25.23
C GLY A 453 20.39 -11.50 -23.71
N CYS A 454 20.03 -10.43 -22.99
CA CYS A 454 20.20 -10.29 -21.54
C CYS A 454 19.02 -10.84 -20.70
N SER A 455 18.41 -11.94 -21.15
CA SER A 455 17.15 -12.44 -20.55
C SER A 455 17.28 -12.94 -19.11
N GLN A 456 18.45 -13.45 -18.71
CA GLN A 456 18.66 -14.00 -17.36
C GLN A 456 18.95 -12.89 -16.34
N GLU A 457 19.62 -11.85 -16.79
CA GLU A 457 20.02 -10.64 -16.08
C GLU A 457 18.77 -9.79 -15.82
N ILE A 458 18.03 -9.45 -16.88
CA ILE A 458 16.78 -8.67 -16.81
C ILE A 458 15.71 -9.38 -15.97
N LEU A 459 15.62 -10.71 -16.03
CA LEU A 459 14.75 -11.50 -15.17
C LEU A 459 15.14 -11.41 -13.68
N SER A 460 16.43 -11.37 -13.36
CA SER A 460 16.91 -11.15 -11.99
C SER A 460 16.62 -9.72 -11.52
N ILE A 461 16.94 -8.72 -12.35
CA ILE A 461 16.73 -7.30 -12.08
C ILE A 461 15.23 -7.00 -11.83
N ALA A 462 14.35 -7.43 -12.74
CA ALA A 462 12.91 -7.20 -12.62
C ALA A 462 12.33 -7.81 -11.33
N ALA A 463 12.83 -8.98 -10.89
CA ALA A 463 12.41 -9.63 -9.66
C ALA A 463 12.96 -8.92 -8.40
N MET A 464 14.19 -8.42 -8.43
CA MET A 464 14.79 -7.63 -7.35
C MET A 464 14.06 -6.29 -7.16
N MET A 465 13.70 -5.61 -8.25
CA MET A 465 12.99 -4.32 -8.19
C MET A 465 11.56 -4.41 -7.61
N GLN A 466 11.00 -5.62 -7.42
CA GLN A 466 9.72 -5.78 -6.69
C GLN A 466 9.91 -5.84 -5.15
N ILE A 467 11.15 -5.79 -4.65
CA ILE A 467 11.48 -5.97 -3.23
C ILE A 467 12.06 -4.67 -2.66
N GLN A 468 11.32 -4.06 -1.73
CA GLN A 468 11.78 -2.89 -0.99
C GLN A 468 12.81 -3.28 0.10
N ASN A 469 13.70 -2.34 0.42
CA ASN A 469 14.67 -2.42 1.53
C ASN A 469 15.51 -3.72 1.51
N ILE A 470 16.23 -3.94 0.39
CA ILE A 470 17.18 -5.05 0.22
C ILE A 470 18.45 -4.79 1.05
N PHE A 471 19.01 -3.58 0.96
CA PHE A 471 20.08 -3.12 1.83
C PHE A 471 19.54 -2.74 3.20
N VAL A 472 20.18 -3.22 4.27
CA VAL A 472 19.85 -2.92 5.67
C VAL A 472 20.95 -2.05 6.25
N VAL A 473 20.63 -0.90 6.87
CA VAL A 473 21.65 0.02 7.43
C VAL A 473 21.41 0.19 8.94
N PRO A 474 21.96 -0.70 9.80
CA PRO A 474 21.76 -0.61 11.25
C PRO A 474 22.31 0.70 11.82
N SER A 475 21.54 1.33 12.71
CA SER A 475 21.87 2.65 13.28
C SER A 475 23.21 2.68 14.03
N ASN A 476 23.64 1.56 14.59
CA ASN A 476 24.92 1.37 15.29
C ASN A 476 26.11 1.00 14.38
N GLN A 477 25.88 0.62 13.11
CA GLN A 477 26.92 0.10 12.20
C GLN A 477 26.89 0.75 10.81
N LYS A 478 26.27 1.94 10.66
CA LYS A 478 26.07 2.64 9.38
C LYS A 478 27.31 2.67 8.48
N SER A 479 28.45 3.09 9.01
CA SER A 479 29.72 3.21 8.25
C SER A 479 30.25 1.85 7.77
N GLN A 480 30.04 0.78 8.52
CA GLN A 480 30.42 -0.58 8.12
C GLN A 480 29.46 -1.12 7.06
N ALA A 481 28.15 -0.95 7.24
CA ALA A 481 27.13 -1.34 6.26
C ALA A 481 27.39 -0.68 4.91
N ILE A 482 27.55 0.65 4.86
CA ILE A 482 27.86 1.41 3.64
C ILE A 482 29.16 0.92 2.98
N ARG A 483 30.22 0.63 3.76
CA ARG A 483 31.48 0.09 3.22
C ARG A 483 31.32 -1.31 2.62
N VAL A 484 30.39 -2.13 3.11
CA VAL A 484 30.09 -3.46 2.56
C VAL A 484 29.14 -3.37 1.36
N HIS A 485 28.13 -2.50 1.40
CA HIS A 485 27.22 -2.24 0.27
C HIS A 485 27.97 -1.72 -0.96
N ARG A 486 28.98 -0.85 -0.77
CA ARG A 486 29.88 -0.41 -1.84
C ARG A 486 30.64 -1.53 -2.57
N LYS A 487 30.73 -2.74 -2.01
CA LYS A 487 31.32 -3.91 -2.72
C LYS A 487 30.41 -4.49 -3.80
N PHE A 488 29.11 -4.18 -3.76
CA PHE A 488 28.13 -4.62 -4.76
C PHE A 488 27.83 -3.53 -5.80
N ALA A 489 28.27 -2.28 -5.56
CA ALA A 489 28.00 -1.15 -6.42
C ALA A 489 28.63 -1.32 -7.81
N VAL A 490 27.89 -0.93 -8.83
CA VAL A 490 28.26 -0.97 -10.26
C VAL A 490 28.16 0.46 -10.81
N GLU A 491 29.15 0.92 -11.57
CA GLU A 491 29.29 2.33 -11.98
C GLU A 491 28.14 2.79 -12.90
N GLU A 492 27.59 1.86 -13.67
CA GLU A 492 26.48 2.03 -14.59
C GLU A 492 25.12 2.18 -13.86
N GLY A 493 25.03 1.81 -12.57
CA GLY A 493 23.95 2.23 -11.68
C GLY A 493 23.28 1.14 -10.82
N ASP A 494 22.13 1.51 -10.25
CA ASP A 494 21.42 0.74 -9.23
C ASP A 494 20.85 -0.59 -9.78
N HIS A 495 20.45 -0.65 -11.05
CA HIS A 495 19.92 -1.87 -11.66
C HIS A 495 20.93 -3.02 -11.69
N LEU A 496 22.15 -2.76 -12.16
CA LEU A 496 23.24 -3.74 -12.20
C LEU A 496 23.81 -4.01 -10.80
N THR A 497 23.78 -3.02 -9.91
CA THR A 497 24.05 -3.22 -8.47
C THR A 497 23.10 -4.27 -7.86
N MET A 498 21.80 -4.24 -8.18
CA MET A 498 20.84 -5.25 -7.71
C MET A 498 21.03 -6.63 -8.38
N LEU A 499 21.51 -6.68 -9.63
CA LEU A 499 21.92 -7.94 -10.27
C LEU A 499 23.07 -8.60 -9.49
N ASN A 500 24.13 -7.83 -9.22
CA ASN A 500 25.32 -8.26 -8.47
C ASN A 500 24.96 -8.81 -7.06
N VAL A 501 24.08 -8.10 -6.33
CA VAL A 501 23.55 -8.57 -5.03
C VAL A 501 22.82 -9.92 -5.17
N TYR A 502 21.98 -10.09 -6.21
CA TYR A 502 21.24 -11.34 -6.43
C TYR A 502 22.17 -12.50 -6.80
N GLU A 503 23.14 -12.27 -7.68
CA GLU A 503 24.08 -13.29 -8.12
C GLU A 503 25.02 -13.74 -7.00
N ALA A 504 25.51 -12.80 -6.19
CA ALA A 504 26.26 -13.12 -4.98
C ALA A 504 25.42 -13.95 -3.98
N PHE A 505 24.14 -13.60 -3.77
CA PHE A 505 23.23 -14.37 -2.91
C PHE A 505 23.02 -15.81 -3.41
N ILE A 506 22.90 -16.02 -4.73
CA ILE A 506 22.81 -17.36 -5.33
C ILE A 506 24.14 -18.12 -5.23
N LYS A 507 25.27 -17.45 -5.51
CA LYS A 507 26.63 -18.01 -5.42
C LYS A 507 26.97 -18.48 -3.99
N HIS A 508 26.50 -17.77 -2.97
CA HIS A 508 26.60 -18.18 -1.56
C HIS A 508 25.44 -19.08 -1.10
N ASN A 509 24.85 -19.88 -2.01
CA ASN A 509 23.82 -20.89 -1.74
C ASN A 509 22.62 -20.39 -0.92
N LYS A 510 22.24 -19.12 -1.09
CA LYS A 510 21.17 -18.44 -0.34
C LYS A 510 21.40 -18.43 1.18
N ASN A 511 22.65 -18.37 1.64
CA ASN A 511 22.98 -18.45 3.06
C ASN A 511 22.49 -17.20 3.84
N SER A 512 21.70 -17.43 4.90
CA SER A 512 21.17 -16.40 5.80
C SER A 512 22.27 -15.69 6.62
N GLN A 513 23.33 -16.40 7.04
CA GLN A 513 24.45 -15.80 7.76
C GLN A 513 25.24 -14.84 6.86
N TRP A 514 25.53 -15.26 5.61
CA TRP A 514 26.17 -14.39 4.62
C TRP A 514 25.36 -13.10 4.39
N CYS A 515 24.03 -13.19 4.35
CA CYS A 515 23.17 -12.01 4.25
C CYS A 515 23.31 -11.07 5.46
N GLN A 516 23.46 -11.61 6.68
CA GLN A 516 23.67 -10.80 7.89
C GLN A 516 25.03 -10.10 7.87
N GLU A 517 26.10 -10.84 7.53
CA GLU A 517 27.47 -10.33 7.39
C GLU A 517 27.58 -9.24 6.30
N HIS A 518 26.79 -9.36 5.23
CA HIS A 518 26.72 -8.40 4.13
C HIS A 518 25.65 -7.30 4.29
N PHE A 519 24.95 -7.24 5.43
CA PHE A 519 23.91 -6.25 5.71
C PHE A 519 22.76 -6.25 4.67
N LEU A 520 22.28 -7.44 4.32
CA LEU A 520 21.25 -7.71 3.33
C LEU A 520 19.99 -8.36 3.95
N ASN A 521 18.83 -7.98 3.42
CA ASN A 521 17.53 -8.51 3.83
C ASN A 521 17.30 -9.93 3.27
N TYR A 522 17.72 -10.95 4.01
CA TYR A 522 17.55 -12.36 3.64
C TYR A 522 16.12 -12.72 3.21
N LYS A 523 15.10 -12.24 3.94
CA LYS A 523 13.68 -12.53 3.61
C LYS A 523 13.24 -11.84 2.31
N GLY A 524 13.76 -10.64 2.04
CA GLY A 524 13.62 -9.97 0.76
C GLY A 524 14.25 -10.74 -0.39
N LEU A 525 15.48 -11.22 -0.23
CA LEU A 525 16.22 -11.97 -1.26
C LEU A 525 15.60 -13.35 -1.55
N VAL A 526 15.09 -14.05 -0.53
CA VAL A 526 14.31 -15.29 -0.72
C VAL A 526 13.04 -15.00 -1.52
N ARG A 527 12.31 -13.91 -1.20
CA ARG A 527 11.11 -13.49 -1.94
C ARG A 527 11.44 -13.08 -3.38
N ALA A 528 12.57 -12.41 -3.63
CA ALA A 528 13.06 -12.10 -4.98
C ALA A 528 13.25 -13.38 -5.80
N ALA A 529 13.88 -14.40 -5.23
CA ALA A 529 14.05 -15.70 -5.89
C ALA A 529 12.71 -16.40 -6.21
N THR A 530 11.70 -16.27 -5.34
CA THR A 530 10.33 -16.77 -5.61
C THR A 530 9.67 -16.02 -6.75
N VAL A 531 9.71 -14.68 -6.75
CA VAL A 531 9.17 -13.82 -7.83
C VAL A 531 9.87 -14.14 -9.16
N ARG A 532 11.19 -14.30 -9.15
CA ARG A 532 11.99 -14.65 -10.33
C ARG A 532 11.53 -15.98 -10.95
N GLU A 533 11.27 -17.01 -10.14
CA GLU A 533 10.80 -18.31 -10.62
C GLU A 533 9.32 -18.29 -11.07
N GLN A 534 8.52 -17.30 -10.65
CA GLN A 534 7.20 -17.03 -11.23
C GLN A 534 7.32 -16.35 -12.59
N LEU A 535 8.09 -15.26 -12.69
CA LEU A 535 8.30 -14.50 -13.95
C LEU A 535 8.95 -15.37 -15.05
N LYS A 536 9.90 -16.23 -14.68
CA LYS A 536 10.51 -17.24 -15.56
C LYS A 536 9.48 -18.14 -16.26
N LYS A 537 8.40 -18.52 -15.57
CA LYS A 537 7.33 -19.37 -16.15
C LYS A 537 6.53 -18.61 -17.21
N LEU A 538 6.34 -17.31 -17.03
CA LEU A 538 5.73 -16.44 -18.05
C LEU A 538 6.66 -16.24 -19.25
N LEU A 539 7.96 -16.00 -19.04
CA LEU A 539 8.95 -15.93 -20.13
C LEU A 539 8.99 -17.21 -20.98
N VAL A 540 8.95 -18.39 -20.33
CA VAL A 540 8.87 -19.69 -21.01
C VAL A 540 7.52 -19.84 -21.75
N LYS A 541 6.39 -19.44 -21.15
CA LYS A 541 5.07 -19.44 -21.82
C LYS A 541 5.08 -18.58 -23.09
N PHE A 542 5.75 -17.43 -23.05
CA PHE A 542 5.84 -16.48 -24.16
C PHE A 542 7.00 -16.75 -25.12
N GLN A 543 7.74 -17.86 -24.92
CA GLN A 543 8.85 -18.30 -25.76
C GLN A 543 10.00 -17.27 -25.86
N VAL A 544 10.22 -16.46 -24.82
CA VAL A 544 11.34 -15.50 -24.79
C VAL A 544 12.67 -16.27 -24.70
N PRO A 545 13.62 -16.08 -25.64
CA PRO A 545 14.89 -16.82 -25.66
C PRO A 545 15.70 -16.67 -24.37
N LYS A 546 16.03 -17.79 -23.72
CA LYS A 546 16.80 -17.86 -22.47
C LYS A 546 18.32 -17.67 -22.72
N LYS A 547 18.71 -16.45 -23.11
CA LYS A 547 20.10 -16.00 -23.31
C LYS A 547 20.68 -15.29 -22.08
N SER A 548 21.99 -15.10 -22.04
CA SER A 548 22.75 -14.28 -21.08
C SER A 548 23.59 -13.27 -21.87
N SER A 549 23.96 -12.13 -21.27
CA SER A 549 24.96 -11.22 -21.84
C SER A 549 26.41 -11.57 -21.45
N GLU A 550 26.62 -12.68 -20.74
CA GLU A 550 27.93 -13.24 -20.35
C GLU A 550 28.85 -12.27 -19.55
N GLY A 551 28.26 -11.20 -19.00
CA GLY A 551 28.95 -10.16 -18.23
C GLY A 551 28.96 -8.77 -18.89
N ASP A 552 28.54 -8.66 -20.16
CA ASP A 552 28.42 -7.38 -20.85
C ASP A 552 27.21 -6.57 -20.32
N PRO A 553 27.40 -5.32 -19.84
CA PRO A 553 26.32 -4.46 -19.38
C PRO A 553 25.53 -3.78 -20.52
N ASP A 554 26.09 -3.50 -21.70
CA ASP A 554 25.40 -2.70 -22.75
C ASP A 554 24.06 -3.33 -23.19
N PRO A 555 23.98 -4.65 -23.50
CA PRO A 555 22.71 -5.30 -23.82
C PRO A 555 21.68 -5.20 -22.68
N VAL A 556 22.14 -5.22 -21.42
CA VAL A 556 21.27 -5.06 -20.24
C VAL A 556 20.75 -3.62 -20.17
N LEU A 557 21.63 -2.64 -20.31
CA LEU A 557 21.30 -1.21 -20.24
C LEU A 557 20.32 -0.80 -21.35
N ARG A 558 20.59 -1.20 -22.60
CA ARG A 558 19.68 -1.00 -23.75
C ARG A 558 18.32 -1.66 -23.49
N CYS A 559 18.30 -2.87 -22.96
CA CYS A 559 17.05 -3.54 -22.63
C CYS A 559 16.25 -2.81 -21.54
N ILE A 560 16.88 -2.26 -20.50
CA ILE A 560 16.17 -1.45 -19.49
C ILE A 560 15.60 -0.18 -20.15
N VAL A 561 16.37 0.51 -21.01
CA VAL A 561 15.85 1.66 -21.79
C VAL A 561 14.63 1.28 -22.63
N SER A 562 14.59 0.10 -23.25
CA SER A 562 13.45 -0.34 -24.08
C SER A 562 12.10 -0.44 -23.31
N GLY A 563 12.14 -0.56 -21.97
CA GLY A 563 10.96 -0.48 -21.11
C GLY A 563 10.79 0.88 -20.41
N PHE A 564 11.88 1.54 -20.03
CA PHE A 564 11.88 2.74 -19.17
C PHE A 564 12.19 4.06 -19.90
N PHE A 565 12.23 4.09 -21.23
CA PHE A 565 12.50 5.30 -22.03
C PHE A 565 11.63 6.52 -21.65
N ALA A 566 10.39 6.30 -21.16
CA ALA A 566 9.52 7.39 -20.70
C ALA A 566 10.02 8.07 -19.40
N ASN A 567 10.70 7.32 -18.53
CA ASN A 567 11.27 7.80 -17.26
C ASN A 567 12.74 8.21 -17.44
N ALA A 568 13.00 9.17 -18.32
CA ALA A 568 14.36 9.63 -18.62
C ALA A 568 14.59 11.09 -18.22
N ALA A 569 15.78 11.37 -17.68
CA ALA A 569 16.21 12.68 -17.23
C ALA A 569 17.63 13.02 -17.70
N ARG A 570 17.92 14.32 -17.83
CA ARG A 570 19.22 14.84 -18.25
C ARG A 570 19.80 15.78 -17.20
N PHE A 571 21.09 15.68 -16.94
CA PHE A 571 21.81 16.65 -16.12
C PHE A 571 21.86 18.02 -16.81
N HIS A 572 21.44 19.07 -16.09
CA HIS A 572 21.36 20.44 -16.56
C HIS A 572 22.56 21.27 -16.07
N SER A 573 22.92 22.33 -16.79
CA SER A 573 24.06 23.21 -16.46
C SER A 573 23.91 23.93 -15.11
N THR A 574 22.71 23.95 -14.53
CA THR A 574 22.44 24.48 -13.17
C THR A 574 22.69 23.46 -12.05
N GLY A 575 23.29 22.29 -12.34
CA GLY A 575 23.66 21.30 -11.32
C GLY A 575 22.52 20.38 -10.86
N VAL A 576 21.42 20.31 -11.61
CA VAL A 576 20.22 19.51 -11.28
C VAL A 576 19.83 18.65 -12.48
N TYR A 577 19.08 17.56 -12.29
CA TYR A 577 18.49 16.83 -13.41
C TYR A 577 17.16 17.46 -13.83
N ARG A 578 16.77 17.28 -15.09
CA ARG A 578 15.45 17.63 -15.61
C ARG A 578 14.85 16.49 -16.44
N THR A 579 13.55 16.25 -16.31
CA THR A 579 12.83 15.29 -17.19
C THR A 579 12.90 15.75 -18.65
N ILE A 580 13.08 14.82 -19.59
CA ILE A 580 13.23 15.19 -21.01
C ILE A 580 11.94 15.79 -21.57
N ARG A 581 10.78 15.23 -21.20
CA ARG A 581 9.46 15.67 -21.66
C ARG A 581 9.13 17.08 -21.14
N ASP A 582 8.97 17.20 -19.83
CA ASP A 582 8.30 18.33 -19.18
C ASP A 582 9.26 19.31 -18.47
N ASP A 583 10.58 19.13 -18.61
CA ASP A 583 11.63 19.98 -18.01
C ASP A 583 11.64 20.04 -16.47
N HIS A 584 10.96 19.10 -15.81
CA HIS A 584 10.73 19.12 -14.37
C HIS A 584 12.00 18.78 -13.58
N GLU A 585 12.32 19.57 -12.55
CA GLU A 585 13.55 19.40 -11.76
C GLU A 585 13.54 18.13 -10.91
N LEU A 586 14.62 17.37 -11.00
CA LEU A 586 14.86 16.11 -10.28
C LEU A 586 16.28 16.07 -9.71
N HIS A 587 16.46 15.29 -8.64
CA HIS A 587 17.74 15.05 -7.96
C HIS A 587 17.98 13.54 -7.86
N ILE A 588 19.22 13.05 -7.84
CA ILE A 588 19.48 11.62 -7.54
C ILE A 588 19.30 11.41 -6.03
N HIS A 589 18.58 10.35 -5.63
CA HIS A 589 18.39 10.02 -4.22
C HIS A 589 19.73 9.64 -3.54
N PRO A 590 20.05 10.14 -2.33
CA PRO A 590 21.34 9.89 -1.66
C PRO A 590 21.70 8.43 -1.34
N ALA A 591 20.78 7.49 -1.55
CA ALA A 591 21.02 6.04 -1.42
C ALA A 591 21.39 5.34 -2.74
N SER A 592 21.33 6.03 -3.88
CA SER A 592 21.75 5.51 -5.19
C SER A 592 23.28 5.44 -5.28
N VAL A 593 23.81 4.44 -5.98
CA VAL A 593 25.26 4.37 -6.28
C VAL A 593 25.73 5.54 -7.15
N LEU A 594 24.82 6.15 -7.92
CA LEU A 594 25.08 7.31 -8.78
C LEU A 594 25.04 8.65 -8.03
N TYR A 595 24.89 8.65 -6.69
CA TYR A 595 25.09 9.83 -5.85
C TYR A 595 26.59 10.09 -5.62
N ALA A 596 27.32 10.30 -6.73
CA ALA A 596 28.77 10.48 -6.79
C ALA A 596 29.15 11.85 -7.37
N GLU A 597 30.43 12.25 -7.20
CA GLU A 597 30.93 13.58 -7.58
C GLU A 597 30.87 13.88 -9.09
N LYS A 598 30.77 12.85 -9.94
CA LYS A 598 30.61 12.95 -11.39
C LYS A 598 29.21 12.46 -11.81
N PRO A 599 28.18 13.33 -11.81
CA PRO A 599 26.83 12.94 -12.20
C PRO A 599 26.77 12.54 -13.70
N PRO A 600 26.23 11.37 -14.06
CA PRO A 600 26.06 10.95 -15.45
C PRO A 600 25.13 11.90 -16.22
N ARG A 601 25.48 12.22 -17.47
CA ARG A 601 24.79 13.27 -18.25
C ARG A 601 23.32 12.95 -18.55
N TRP A 602 22.98 11.67 -18.69
CA TRP A 602 21.62 11.18 -18.92
C TRP A 602 21.39 9.94 -18.07
N VAL A 603 20.18 9.80 -17.54
CA VAL A 603 19.76 8.70 -16.67
C VAL A 603 18.34 8.26 -16.95
N ILE A 604 18.04 7.01 -16.60
CA ILE A 604 16.68 6.49 -16.41
C ILE A 604 16.44 6.17 -14.92
N TYR A 605 15.18 6.17 -14.50
CA TYR A 605 14.77 5.93 -13.10
C TYR A 605 13.45 5.15 -13.00
N ASN A 606 13.26 4.40 -11.90
CA ASN A 606 12.03 3.62 -11.70
C ASN A 606 10.93 4.40 -10.99
N GLU A 607 11.29 5.08 -9.89
CA GLU A 607 10.37 5.80 -9.02
C GLU A 607 10.89 7.22 -8.73
N VAL A 608 9.97 8.12 -8.36
CA VAL A 608 10.31 9.44 -7.79
C VAL A 608 9.70 9.55 -6.40
N ILE A 609 10.47 10.04 -5.43
CA ILE A 609 9.98 10.32 -4.07
C ILE A 609 10.04 11.83 -3.83
N GLN A 610 8.98 12.40 -3.28
CA GLN A 610 8.96 13.79 -2.84
C GLN A 610 9.26 13.86 -1.34
N THR A 611 10.31 14.61 -0.97
CA THR A 611 10.58 15.01 0.41
C THR A 611 10.65 16.55 0.47
N SER A 612 11.84 17.13 0.69
CA SER A 612 12.10 18.55 0.46
C SER A 612 12.29 18.89 -1.03
N LYS A 613 12.63 17.88 -1.84
CA LYS A 613 12.76 17.94 -3.30
C LYS A 613 12.22 16.64 -3.92
N TYR A 614 12.14 16.59 -5.26
CA TYR A 614 11.88 15.37 -6.00
C TYR A 614 13.18 14.59 -6.24
N TYR A 615 13.24 13.37 -5.74
CA TYR A 615 14.40 12.47 -5.82
C TYR A 615 14.07 11.24 -6.67
N MET A 616 14.85 11.03 -7.73
CA MET A 616 14.84 9.81 -8.55
C MET A 616 15.44 8.65 -7.77
N ARG A 617 14.80 7.49 -7.84
CA ARG A 617 15.28 6.25 -7.23
C ARG A 617 15.47 5.14 -8.27
N ASP A 618 16.39 4.25 -7.93
CA ASP A 618 16.84 3.11 -8.72
C ASP A 618 17.28 3.57 -10.12
N VAL A 619 18.37 4.33 -10.12
CA VAL A 619 18.85 5.16 -11.24
C VAL A 619 19.93 4.42 -12.00
N THR A 620 19.92 4.54 -13.34
CA THR A 620 20.91 3.95 -14.23
C THR A 620 21.38 4.96 -15.27
N ALA A 621 22.69 5.01 -15.51
CA ALA A 621 23.30 5.86 -16.52
C ALA A 621 23.04 5.32 -17.93
N ILE A 622 22.79 6.23 -18.88
CA ILE A 622 22.46 5.85 -20.28
C ILE A 622 23.08 6.82 -21.29
N GLU A 623 23.18 6.38 -22.56
CA GLU A 623 23.45 7.28 -23.67
C GLU A 623 22.15 7.85 -24.26
N SER A 624 22.20 9.11 -24.71
CA SER A 624 21.07 9.74 -25.42
C SER A 624 20.80 9.17 -26.81
N ALA A 625 21.75 8.42 -27.38
CA ALA A 625 21.55 7.71 -28.64
C ALA A 625 20.48 6.60 -28.48
N TRP A 626 20.55 5.82 -27.40
CA TRP A 626 19.65 4.69 -27.17
C TRP A 626 18.18 5.11 -27.04
N LEU A 627 17.90 6.30 -26.50
CA LEU A 627 16.54 6.86 -26.44
C LEU A 627 15.94 7.11 -27.84
N LEU A 628 16.77 7.53 -28.81
CA LEU A 628 16.37 7.77 -30.19
C LEU A 628 16.33 6.48 -31.02
N GLU A 629 17.24 5.54 -30.73
CA GLU A 629 17.32 4.21 -31.37
C GLU A 629 16.13 3.31 -30.97
N LEU A 630 15.81 3.27 -29.67
CA LEU A 630 14.85 2.33 -29.10
C LEU A 630 13.44 2.90 -28.94
N ALA A 631 13.27 4.22 -28.97
CA ALA A 631 11.96 4.88 -28.93
C ALA A 631 11.84 6.08 -29.91
N PRO A 632 12.12 5.91 -31.22
CA PRO A 632 12.04 6.99 -32.22
C PRO A 632 10.63 7.57 -32.43
N HIS A 633 9.59 6.83 -32.03
CA HIS A 633 8.20 7.28 -32.01
C HIS A 633 7.89 8.20 -30.83
N PHE A 634 8.68 8.16 -29.76
CA PHE A 634 8.53 8.97 -28.55
C PHE A 634 9.53 10.14 -28.50
N TYR A 635 10.76 9.92 -28.98
CA TYR A 635 11.84 10.92 -29.01
C TYR A 635 12.21 11.35 -30.43
N GLN A 636 12.26 12.67 -30.65
CA GLN A 636 12.72 13.30 -31.89
C GLN A 636 13.85 14.28 -31.58
N GLN A 637 14.87 14.34 -32.44
CA GLN A 637 15.86 15.42 -32.38
C GLN A 637 15.24 16.75 -32.81
N GLY A 638 15.66 17.85 -32.18
CA GLY A 638 15.20 19.20 -32.50
C GLY A 638 16.13 20.26 -31.94
N THR A 639 16.24 21.40 -32.63
CA THR A 639 17.00 22.56 -32.15
C THR A 639 16.27 23.22 -30.98
N HIS A 640 17.00 23.91 -30.10
CA HIS A 640 16.42 24.61 -28.95
C HIS A 640 15.30 25.61 -29.32
N LEU A 641 15.38 26.23 -30.51
CA LEU A 641 14.33 27.08 -31.07
C LEU A 641 13.09 26.26 -31.46
N SER A 642 13.25 25.15 -32.17
CA SER A 642 12.11 24.26 -32.53
C SER A 642 11.43 23.65 -31.30
N LEU A 643 12.20 23.36 -30.24
CA LEU A 643 11.70 22.82 -28.98
C LEU A 643 10.93 23.87 -28.18
N LYS A 644 11.40 25.13 -28.12
CA LYS A 644 10.62 26.26 -27.57
C LYS A 644 9.32 26.48 -28.36
N ALA A 645 9.39 26.45 -29.70
CA ALA A 645 8.21 26.65 -30.55
C ALA A 645 7.17 25.51 -30.41
N LYS A 646 7.61 24.25 -30.27
CA LYS A 646 6.72 23.12 -29.93
C LYS A 646 6.13 23.28 -28.52
N ARG A 647 6.93 23.62 -27.50
CA ARG A 647 6.46 23.78 -26.11
C ARG A 647 5.42 24.91 -25.98
N ALA A 648 5.61 26.05 -26.63
CA ALA A 648 4.63 27.15 -26.61
C ALA A 648 3.25 26.71 -27.15
N LYS A 649 3.23 26.03 -28.31
CA LYS A 649 1.98 25.51 -28.91
C LYS A 649 1.24 24.46 -28.08
N VAL A 650 1.86 23.91 -27.03
CA VAL A 650 1.28 22.94 -26.09
C VAL A 650 0.89 23.60 -24.75
N GLN A 651 1.15 24.90 -24.59
CA GLN A 651 0.66 25.70 -23.46
C GLN A 651 -0.54 26.59 -23.85
N ASP A 652 -0.73 26.85 -25.14
CA ASP A 652 -1.89 27.53 -25.72
C ASP A 652 -3.04 26.56 -26.12
N GLN A 653 -3.02 25.31 -25.63
CA GLN A 653 -4.02 24.25 -25.87
C GLN A 653 -4.39 23.50 -24.58
#